data_AF-A0A496XS32-F1
#
_entry.id   AF-A0A496XS32-F1
#
_cell.length_a   1.000
_cell.length_b   1.000
_cell.length_c   1.000
_cell.angle_alpha   90.00
_cell.angle_beta   90.00
_cell.angle_gamma   90.00
#
_symmetry.space_group_name_H-M   'P 1'
#
loop_
_entity.id
_entity.type
_entity.pdbx_description
1 polymer ?
#
loop_
_entity_poly.entity_id
_entity_poly.type
_entity_poly.pdbx_seq_one_letter_code
_entity_poly.pdbx_strand_id
1 'polypeptide(L)'
;MGDRFKKGLKEKGQLSIFLGICLIIALTVLGFVINVGLFVKAKINLQNAVDAAAWSGASVQARQLTNIAYLNWEMRNTYKEWMFKYYVLGQLSLLKTNHANLDSPDWKKGQPSAAMSFRTNPFYDQGHASYNADVFDKFNIPSICVHLGAAHNICETYSLPGLPRFDSVGMPGVGEKHEEFLDEIVKTKSKDCSARSTLNYNTAMLWAFGTGLKSVPGAPQIAADRVGAWIQALELALRMRNLEMIVNRPAVSRRPICLGGGNCLAISDLDAEITNIPLNERPIKAFWSAYRNLSGGDKKTSDPFAATFQLREIQTMGKVSRPGDLSGYLIPANATIGQTGLAASQKQYLDLQIYPVNLATFFTSFITDNSNDAGTGSEAACPSSKTALPVPGYIMGFLKNNEVITYYTVKGEAQFMGLFYPFASETGINLKAYAAAKPFGGRIGPRLFNFDGSGAIIPRYADQNRSAAYLSGIDTAALGTTYEAGFPIPTTASFWVKDASDIIGGVPAQTSVNPKFAIPNLLYAFPLGKIGAITPHARPPDAILQLAPGANEASSRIPSESPPLGLYDKEVFRELAKNLGTAGAASSLSQQEIDMAIRRARAPTNYDALNYLIPTMDNEAENLNSPSRVHVGPDGKYDIFAPLYGTNTLYASISDIGVVMDEYLANTKIAVDTYLAALAEVAEQIRASAAGARGGPESYDPAAAVIHPKSPVGTATYESDLADCAELSIATRFYQFFQGTSQKCGIKPLSISVTEYWIEIDTQYPNFGTFYRTSYEKPTDLSNSALMTAYMPGPRTGATEDGTMVHPFGTSPERLGKRNFYSTKFISVEKVYSGGVASYSDKGVYYESAQFGTSPTDVTKGPPSFKNQISKQRIEEWVRINN
;
A
#
# COMPACT_ATOMS: atom_id res chain seq x y z
N MET A 1 109.78 -33.82 -17.37
CA MET A 1 108.49 -34.48 -17.67
C MET A 1 107.51 -34.23 -16.52
N GLY A 2 107.18 -32.97 -16.21
CA GLY A 2 106.49 -32.62 -14.96
C GLY A 2 105.59 -31.37 -14.99
N ASP A 3 105.42 -30.72 -16.14
CA ASP A 3 104.72 -29.41 -16.20
C ASP A 3 103.50 -29.34 -17.12
N ARG A 4 103.08 -30.48 -17.72
CA ARG A 4 101.84 -30.56 -18.51
C ARG A 4 100.63 -31.13 -17.76
N PHE A 5 100.79 -31.58 -16.52
CA PHE A 5 99.69 -32.15 -15.73
C PHE A 5 98.97 -31.16 -14.79
N LYS A 6 99.48 -29.93 -14.59
CA LYS A 6 98.87 -28.95 -13.67
C LYS A 6 97.90 -27.95 -14.30
N LYS A 7 97.77 -27.88 -15.64
CA LYS A 7 96.83 -26.96 -16.31
C LYS A 7 95.43 -27.54 -16.59
N GLY A 8 95.25 -28.87 -16.61
CA GLY A 8 93.97 -29.51 -16.95
C GLY A 8 92.99 -29.73 -15.77
N LEU A 9 93.38 -29.39 -14.53
CA LEU A 9 92.57 -29.65 -13.33
C LEU A 9 91.75 -28.44 -12.84
N LYS A 10 91.93 -27.24 -13.40
CA LYS A 10 91.11 -26.06 -13.03
C LYS A 10 89.81 -25.91 -13.83
N GLU A 11 89.73 -26.48 -15.04
CA GLU A 11 88.54 -26.32 -15.91
C GLU A 11 87.45 -27.38 -15.66
N LYS A 12 87.80 -28.58 -15.14
CA LYS A 12 86.82 -29.66 -14.92
C LYS A 12 85.89 -29.42 -13.72
N GLY A 13 86.32 -28.67 -12.70
CA GLY A 13 85.48 -28.29 -11.55
C GLY A 13 84.57 -27.11 -11.83
N GLN A 14 84.96 -26.19 -12.71
CA GLN A 14 84.16 -25.03 -13.09
C GLN A 14 82.90 -25.42 -13.84
N LEU A 15 82.97 -26.42 -14.74
CA LEU A 15 81.79 -26.92 -15.44
C LEU A 15 80.77 -27.55 -14.48
N SER A 16 81.23 -28.32 -13.49
CA SER A 16 80.35 -28.93 -12.48
C SER A 16 79.73 -27.90 -11.52
N ILE A 17 80.49 -26.87 -11.12
CA ILE A 17 79.96 -25.76 -10.30
C ILE A 17 78.95 -24.94 -11.11
N PHE A 18 79.25 -24.65 -12.38
CA PHE A 18 78.34 -23.94 -13.28
C PHE A 18 77.06 -24.74 -13.52
N LEU A 19 77.14 -26.05 -13.79
CA LEU A 19 75.97 -26.94 -13.90
C LEU A 19 75.18 -27.03 -12.59
N GLY A 20 75.85 -27.10 -11.44
CA GLY A 20 75.20 -27.10 -10.13
C GLY A 20 74.43 -25.81 -9.86
N ILE A 21 75.03 -24.65 -10.17
CA ILE A 21 74.39 -23.34 -10.03
C ILE A 21 73.23 -23.20 -11.01
N CYS A 22 73.42 -23.58 -12.29
CA CYS A 22 72.34 -23.55 -13.28
C CYS A 22 71.17 -24.48 -12.91
N LEU A 23 71.44 -25.66 -12.36
CA LEU A 23 70.39 -26.58 -11.89
C LEU A 23 69.62 -26.00 -10.70
N ILE A 24 70.32 -25.40 -9.72
CA ILE A 24 69.69 -24.73 -8.58
C ILE A 24 68.84 -23.54 -9.04
N ILE A 25 69.34 -22.74 -9.98
CA ILE A 25 68.58 -21.62 -10.58
C ILE A 25 67.35 -22.16 -11.33
N ALA A 26 67.50 -23.21 -12.14
CA ALA A 26 66.38 -23.80 -12.86
C ALA A 26 65.30 -24.37 -11.91
N LEU A 27 65.70 -25.06 -10.84
CA LEU A 27 64.79 -25.61 -9.83
C LEU A 27 64.09 -24.52 -9.02
N THR A 28 64.80 -23.43 -8.67
CA THR A 28 64.19 -22.29 -7.96
C THR A 28 63.22 -21.51 -8.84
N VAL A 29 63.54 -21.29 -10.11
CA VAL A 29 62.63 -20.66 -11.09
C VAL A 29 61.41 -21.55 -11.32
N LEU A 30 61.57 -22.87 -11.45
CA LEU A 30 60.46 -23.81 -11.59
C LEU A 30 59.54 -23.79 -10.35
N GLY A 31 60.12 -23.85 -9.15
CA GLY A 31 59.37 -23.74 -7.90
C GLY A 31 58.61 -22.41 -7.77
N PHE A 32 59.22 -21.31 -8.22
CA PHE A 32 58.57 -19.99 -8.26
C PHE A 32 57.37 -19.97 -9.22
N VAL A 33 57.54 -20.47 -10.46
CA VAL A 33 56.44 -20.54 -11.45
C VAL A 33 55.26 -21.37 -10.93
N ILE A 34 55.54 -22.51 -10.28
CA ILE A 34 54.51 -23.36 -9.67
C ILE A 34 53.79 -22.61 -8.54
N ASN A 35 54.51 -21.94 -7.64
CA ASN A 35 53.91 -21.16 -6.56
C ASN A 35 53.05 -20.01 -7.07
N VAL A 36 53.49 -19.28 -8.09
CA VAL A 36 52.71 -18.19 -8.72
C VAL A 36 51.44 -18.76 -9.35
N GLY A 37 51.52 -19.89 -10.06
CA GLY A 37 50.34 -20.55 -10.63
C GLY A 37 49.33 -20.98 -9.57
N LEU A 38 49.78 -21.58 -8.47
CA LEU A 38 48.92 -21.96 -7.34
C LEU A 38 48.32 -20.75 -6.63
N PHE A 39 49.09 -19.66 -6.49
CA PHE A 39 48.62 -18.41 -5.89
C PHE A 39 47.52 -17.74 -6.74
N VAL A 40 47.71 -17.64 -8.05
CA VAL A 40 46.71 -17.09 -8.97
C VAL A 40 45.43 -17.93 -8.94
N LYS A 41 45.56 -19.27 -8.94
CA LYS A 41 44.42 -20.18 -8.80
C LYS A 41 43.67 -19.97 -7.48
N ALA A 42 44.40 -19.87 -6.36
CA ALA A 42 43.79 -19.63 -5.04
C ALA A 42 43.06 -18.29 -4.99
N LYS A 43 43.61 -17.24 -5.61
CA LYS A 43 42.97 -15.92 -5.71
C LYS A 43 41.70 -15.94 -6.55
N ILE A 44 41.71 -16.59 -7.71
CA ILE A 44 40.51 -16.74 -8.56
C ILE A 44 39.42 -17.54 -7.83
N ASN A 45 39.80 -18.64 -7.16
CA ASN A 45 38.87 -19.44 -6.38
C ASN A 45 38.25 -18.64 -5.22
N LEU A 46 39.05 -17.83 -4.52
CA LEU A 46 38.54 -16.96 -3.47
C LEU A 46 37.58 -15.91 -4.03
N GLN A 47 37.90 -15.28 -5.17
CA GLN A 47 37.02 -14.31 -5.80
C GLN A 47 35.69 -14.95 -6.20
N ASN A 48 35.71 -16.11 -6.87
CA ASN A 48 34.50 -16.83 -7.25
C ASN A 48 33.64 -17.21 -6.04
N ALA A 49 34.27 -17.62 -4.93
CA ALA A 49 33.58 -17.91 -3.68
C ALA A 49 32.91 -16.65 -3.10
N VAL A 50 33.61 -15.52 -3.06
CA VAL A 50 33.06 -14.26 -2.52
C VAL A 50 31.98 -13.68 -3.44
N ASP A 51 32.10 -13.82 -4.76
CA ASP A 51 31.06 -13.46 -5.73
C ASP A 51 29.80 -14.31 -5.51
N ALA A 52 29.94 -15.62 -5.33
CA ALA A 52 28.82 -16.50 -5.00
C ALA A 52 28.19 -16.16 -3.64
N ALA A 53 28.97 -15.69 -2.68
CA ALA A 53 28.49 -15.23 -1.37
C ALA A 53 27.64 -13.97 -1.50
N ALA A 54 28.15 -12.95 -2.22
CA ALA A 54 27.43 -11.72 -2.51
C ALA A 54 26.12 -11.99 -3.26
N TRP A 55 26.17 -12.84 -4.29
CA TRP A 55 25.00 -13.23 -5.07
C TRP A 55 23.94 -13.91 -4.21
N SER A 56 24.34 -14.87 -3.35
CA SER A 56 23.40 -15.61 -2.50
C SER A 56 22.81 -14.75 -1.37
N GLY A 57 23.60 -13.88 -0.73
CA GLY A 57 23.04 -12.98 0.29
C GLY A 57 22.08 -11.94 -0.31
N ALA A 58 22.40 -11.42 -1.50
CA ALA A 58 21.49 -10.55 -2.24
C ALA A 58 20.22 -11.31 -2.70
N SER A 59 20.29 -12.61 -3.01
CA SER A 59 19.08 -13.36 -3.39
C SER A 59 18.10 -13.53 -2.23
N VAL A 60 18.60 -13.69 -1.00
CA VAL A 60 17.76 -13.71 0.21
C VAL A 60 17.05 -12.36 0.40
N GLN A 61 17.76 -11.24 0.23
CA GLN A 61 17.15 -9.91 0.26
C GLN A 61 16.11 -9.72 -0.85
N ALA A 62 16.37 -10.21 -2.06
CA ALA A 62 15.41 -10.16 -3.17
C ALA A 62 14.12 -10.92 -2.84
N ARG A 63 14.22 -12.09 -2.21
CA ARG A 63 13.04 -12.86 -1.78
C ARG A 63 12.19 -12.09 -0.76
N GLN A 64 12.81 -11.42 0.21
CA GLN A 64 12.07 -10.61 1.17
C GLN A 64 11.42 -9.38 0.51
N LEU A 65 12.10 -8.74 -0.44
CA LEU A 65 11.50 -7.66 -1.24
C LEU A 65 10.29 -8.12 -2.06
N THR A 66 10.27 -9.37 -2.52
CA THR A 66 9.11 -9.97 -3.18
C THR A 66 7.92 -10.11 -2.23
N ASN A 67 8.13 -10.63 -1.02
CA ASN A 67 7.06 -10.72 -0.01
C ASN A 67 6.49 -9.33 0.32
N ILE A 68 7.36 -8.33 0.45
CA ILE A 68 6.98 -6.92 0.64
C ILE A 68 6.13 -6.45 -0.54
N ALA A 69 6.56 -6.67 -1.79
CA ALA A 69 5.79 -6.25 -2.96
C ALA A 69 4.42 -6.96 -3.06
N TYR A 70 4.33 -8.25 -2.70
CA TYR A 70 3.06 -8.98 -2.62
C TYR A 70 2.11 -8.38 -1.58
N LEU A 71 2.60 -8.04 -0.38
CA LEU A 71 1.76 -7.38 0.62
C LEU A 71 1.30 -5.99 0.17
N ASN A 72 2.13 -5.23 -0.54
CA ASN A 72 1.73 -3.93 -1.07
C ASN A 72 0.65 -4.06 -2.16
N TRP A 73 0.71 -5.12 -2.97
CA TRP A 73 -0.38 -5.46 -3.88
C TRP A 73 -1.65 -5.92 -3.15
N GLU A 74 -1.52 -6.63 -2.03
CA GLU A 74 -2.68 -6.98 -1.20
C GLU A 74 -3.32 -5.74 -0.55
N MET A 75 -2.56 -4.74 -0.11
CA MET A 75 -3.12 -3.44 0.33
C MET A 75 -3.91 -2.78 -0.79
N ARG A 76 -3.38 -2.81 -2.01
CA ARG A 76 -4.08 -2.37 -3.21
C ARG A 76 -5.37 -3.16 -3.46
N ASN A 77 -5.38 -4.48 -3.25
CA ASN A 77 -6.57 -5.32 -3.36
C ASN A 77 -7.63 -4.98 -2.31
N THR A 78 -7.23 -4.70 -1.07
CA THR A 78 -8.13 -4.21 -0.01
C THR A 78 -8.79 -2.90 -0.42
N TYR A 79 -8.04 -1.97 -1.02
CA TYR A 79 -8.60 -0.72 -1.54
C TYR A 79 -9.56 -0.96 -2.73
N LYS A 80 -9.23 -1.86 -3.67
CA LYS A 80 -10.14 -2.25 -4.77
C LYS A 80 -11.44 -2.82 -4.24
N GLU A 81 -11.37 -3.72 -3.26
CA GLU A 81 -12.55 -4.31 -2.60
C GLU A 81 -13.42 -3.22 -1.96
N TRP A 82 -12.80 -2.27 -1.24
CA TRP A 82 -13.53 -1.17 -0.62
C TRP A 82 -14.22 -0.27 -1.64
N MET A 83 -13.51 0.09 -2.72
CA MET A 83 -14.06 0.90 -3.80
C MET A 83 -15.16 0.17 -4.57
N PHE A 84 -15.06 -1.15 -4.75
CA PHE A 84 -16.15 -1.96 -5.31
C PHE A 84 -17.39 -1.91 -4.42
N LYS A 85 -17.23 -2.08 -3.10
CA LYS A 85 -18.33 -1.93 -2.15
C LYS A 85 -18.94 -0.52 -2.24
N TYR A 86 -18.13 0.53 -2.24
CA TYR A 86 -18.60 1.91 -2.24
C TYR A 86 -19.27 2.35 -3.56
N TYR A 87 -18.59 2.18 -4.70
CA TYR A 87 -19.04 2.68 -6.01
C TYR A 87 -19.98 1.74 -6.75
N VAL A 88 -19.93 0.42 -6.49
CA VAL A 88 -20.78 -0.55 -7.19
C VAL A 88 -21.89 -1.03 -6.26
N LEU A 89 -21.55 -1.67 -5.13
CA LEU A 89 -22.58 -2.21 -4.23
C LEU A 89 -23.44 -1.12 -3.57
N GLY A 90 -22.80 -0.01 -3.17
CA GLY A 90 -23.49 1.15 -2.59
C GLY A 90 -24.37 1.90 -3.59
N GLN A 91 -24.20 1.66 -4.89
CA GLN A 91 -24.95 2.29 -5.99
C GLN A 91 -25.91 1.31 -6.71
N LEU A 92 -26.13 0.09 -6.19
CA LEU A 92 -27.00 -0.89 -6.85
C LEU A 92 -28.44 -0.39 -7.05
N SER A 93 -28.91 0.45 -6.12
CA SER A 93 -30.22 1.07 -6.22
C SER A 93 -30.26 2.23 -7.21
N LEU A 94 -29.15 2.66 -7.82
CA LEU A 94 -29.16 3.71 -8.84
C LEU A 94 -29.12 3.08 -10.24
N LEU A 95 -30.25 3.12 -10.96
CA LEU A 95 -30.39 2.39 -12.23
C LEU A 95 -29.34 2.76 -13.29
N LYS A 96 -28.87 4.00 -13.31
CA LYS A 96 -27.85 4.50 -14.24
C LYS A 96 -26.42 4.09 -13.95
N THR A 97 -26.13 3.53 -12.79
CA THR A 97 -24.82 2.93 -12.47
C THR A 97 -24.82 1.42 -12.69
N ASN A 98 -25.96 0.82 -13.02
CA ASN A 98 -26.02 -0.59 -13.35
C ASN A 98 -25.29 -0.87 -14.66
N HIS A 99 -24.43 -1.90 -14.64
CA HIS A 99 -23.60 -2.28 -15.77
C HIS A 99 -24.40 -2.46 -17.07
N ALA A 100 -25.60 -3.06 -16.99
CA ALA A 100 -26.48 -3.29 -18.13
C ALA A 100 -27.06 -2.00 -18.75
N ASN A 101 -27.15 -0.92 -17.97
CA ASN A 101 -27.80 0.30 -18.42
C ASN A 101 -26.81 1.45 -18.73
N LEU A 102 -25.49 1.26 -18.54
CA LEU A 102 -24.49 2.33 -18.72
C LEU A 102 -24.58 3.03 -20.09
N ASP A 103 -24.96 2.30 -21.13
CA ASP A 103 -25.13 2.82 -22.50
C ASP A 103 -26.60 3.00 -22.91
N SER A 104 -27.54 2.94 -21.96
CA SER A 104 -28.96 3.20 -22.22
C SER A 104 -29.15 4.63 -22.75
N PRO A 105 -29.97 4.83 -23.80
CA PRO A 105 -30.30 6.16 -24.32
C PRO A 105 -31.20 6.96 -23.35
N ASP A 106 -31.86 6.29 -22.40
CA ASP A 106 -32.66 6.94 -21.36
C ASP A 106 -31.73 7.50 -20.27
N TRP A 107 -31.66 8.83 -20.14
CA TRP A 107 -30.78 9.52 -19.20
C TRP A 107 -31.06 9.19 -17.72
N LYS A 108 -32.26 8.72 -17.37
CA LYS A 108 -32.55 8.26 -16.00
C LYS A 108 -31.93 6.92 -15.70
N LYS A 109 -31.70 6.12 -16.74
CA LYS A 109 -31.17 4.77 -16.68
C LYS A 109 -29.76 4.64 -17.25
N GLY A 110 -29.23 5.64 -17.96
CA GLY A 110 -27.97 5.53 -18.69
C GLY A 110 -27.09 6.76 -18.60
N GLN A 111 -25.89 6.66 -19.16
CA GLN A 111 -24.84 7.67 -19.05
C GLN A 111 -24.55 8.25 -20.45
N PRO A 112 -25.13 9.42 -20.79
CA PRO A 112 -25.02 10.01 -22.13
C PRO A 112 -23.61 10.52 -22.47
N SER A 113 -22.71 10.61 -21.49
CA SER A 113 -21.34 11.13 -21.64
C SER A 113 -20.27 10.08 -21.38
N ALA A 114 -19.00 10.44 -21.60
CA ALA A 114 -17.85 9.62 -21.18
C ALA A 114 -17.61 9.66 -19.66
N ALA A 115 -18.20 10.61 -18.94
CA ALA A 115 -18.14 10.73 -17.49
C ALA A 115 -19.29 9.93 -16.82
N MET A 116 -19.00 9.36 -15.66
CA MET A 116 -19.98 8.70 -14.81
C MET A 116 -20.75 9.71 -13.95
N SER A 117 -22.07 9.58 -13.93
CA SER A 117 -22.97 10.30 -13.03
C SER A 117 -23.47 9.39 -11.90
N PHE A 118 -23.20 9.81 -10.66
CA PHE A 118 -23.71 9.26 -9.40
C PHE A 118 -24.82 10.14 -8.78
N ARG A 119 -25.36 11.09 -9.56
CA ARG A 119 -26.43 11.98 -9.11
C ARG A 119 -27.77 11.24 -8.99
N THR A 120 -28.64 11.55 -8.03
CA THR A 120 -30.01 10.99 -8.02
C THR A 120 -30.93 11.71 -9.02
N ASN A 121 -32.04 11.06 -9.39
CA ASN A 121 -33.05 11.63 -10.30
C ASN A 121 -34.08 12.47 -9.50
N PRO A 122 -34.66 13.53 -10.09
CA PRO A 122 -35.83 14.19 -9.51
C PRO A 122 -37.01 13.21 -9.33
N PHE A 123 -37.87 13.46 -8.33
CA PHE A 123 -39.04 12.60 -8.08
C PHE A 123 -40.14 12.77 -9.14
N TYR A 124 -40.40 14.01 -9.55
CA TYR A 124 -41.37 14.33 -10.59
C TYR A 124 -40.69 14.50 -11.94
N ASP A 125 -41.37 14.08 -13.00
CA ASP A 125 -40.89 14.20 -14.37
C ASP A 125 -41.23 15.55 -14.99
N GLN A 126 -40.39 15.99 -15.93
CA GLN A 126 -40.64 17.16 -16.75
C GLN A 126 -41.98 16.99 -17.50
N GLY A 127 -43.02 17.71 -17.06
CA GLY A 127 -44.40 17.59 -17.54
C GLY A 127 -45.44 17.23 -16.47
N HIS A 128 -45.02 16.82 -15.27
CA HIS A 128 -45.90 16.63 -14.12
C HIS A 128 -46.24 17.99 -13.46
N ALA A 129 -47.47 18.17 -12.94
CA ALA A 129 -47.93 19.44 -12.37
C ALA A 129 -47.11 19.91 -11.15
N SER A 130 -46.50 18.98 -10.43
CA SER A 130 -45.66 19.21 -9.24
C SER A 130 -44.15 19.22 -9.55
N TYR A 131 -43.76 19.20 -10.82
CA TYR A 131 -42.34 19.23 -11.20
C TYR A 131 -41.70 20.59 -10.92
N ASN A 132 -40.53 20.56 -10.27
CA ASN A 132 -39.72 21.74 -10.00
C ASN A 132 -38.29 21.52 -10.54
N ALA A 133 -37.85 22.37 -11.45
CA ALA A 133 -36.54 22.30 -12.09
C ALA A 133 -35.37 22.65 -11.16
N ASP A 134 -35.65 23.25 -9.99
CA ASP A 134 -34.65 23.59 -8.98
C ASP A 134 -34.38 22.44 -7.99
N VAL A 135 -35.21 21.38 -8.02
CA VAL A 135 -35.12 20.21 -7.12
C VAL A 135 -34.38 19.07 -7.82
N PHE A 136 -33.04 19.11 -7.76
CA PHE A 136 -32.17 18.10 -8.35
C PHE A 136 -30.87 17.93 -7.55
N ASP A 137 -30.20 16.80 -7.75
CA ASP A 137 -28.90 16.52 -7.13
C ASP A 137 -27.77 17.31 -7.82
N LYS A 138 -27.27 18.34 -7.15
CA LYS A 138 -26.22 19.24 -7.66
C LYS A 138 -24.85 18.55 -7.73
N PHE A 139 -24.53 17.66 -6.79
CA PHE A 139 -23.16 17.16 -6.60
C PHE A 139 -22.98 15.71 -7.05
N ASN A 140 -22.01 15.48 -7.94
CA ASN A 140 -21.71 14.15 -8.49
C ASN A 140 -20.90 13.27 -7.50
N ILE A 141 -21.41 13.11 -6.29
CA ILE A 141 -20.76 12.35 -5.22
C ILE A 141 -21.43 10.97 -5.14
N PRO A 142 -20.68 9.86 -5.21
CA PRO A 142 -21.21 8.53 -4.93
C PRO A 142 -21.58 8.43 -3.46
N SER A 143 -22.78 7.95 -3.13
CA SER A 143 -23.22 7.74 -1.74
C SER A 143 -23.82 6.36 -1.52
N ILE A 144 -23.44 5.69 -0.43
CA ILE A 144 -23.98 4.38 -0.06
C ILE A 144 -25.46 4.54 0.29
N CYS A 145 -26.32 3.92 -0.52
CA CYS A 145 -27.76 3.87 -0.28
C CYS A 145 -28.28 2.45 -0.54
N VAL A 146 -28.67 1.77 0.53
CA VAL A 146 -29.13 0.37 0.46
C VAL A 146 -30.64 0.33 0.56
N HIS A 147 -31.30 0.00 -0.55
CA HIS A 147 -32.74 -0.20 -0.59
C HIS A 147 -33.08 -1.38 -1.52
N LEU A 148 -33.17 -2.57 -0.93
CA LEU A 148 -33.42 -3.83 -1.64
C LEU A 148 -34.88 -4.27 -1.46
N GLY A 149 -35.54 -4.64 -2.58
CA GLY A 149 -36.80 -5.39 -2.55
C GLY A 149 -38.10 -4.62 -2.30
N ALA A 150 -38.10 -3.28 -2.27
CA ALA A 150 -39.32 -2.49 -2.19
C ALA A 150 -39.85 -2.07 -3.57
N ALA A 151 -41.16 -1.92 -3.72
CA ALA A 151 -41.81 -1.51 -4.98
C ALA A 151 -41.40 -0.10 -5.46
N HIS A 152 -40.99 0.77 -4.52
CA HIS A 152 -40.51 2.13 -4.82
C HIS A 152 -39.11 2.33 -4.26
N ASN A 153 -38.19 2.73 -5.13
CA ASN A 153 -36.79 2.86 -4.81
C ASN A 153 -36.42 4.29 -4.39
N ILE A 154 -36.36 4.51 -3.08
CA ILE A 154 -36.08 5.84 -2.51
C ILE A 154 -34.64 6.31 -2.78
N CYS A 155 -33.72 5.38 -3.02
CA CYS A 155 -32.31 5.67 -3.29
C CYS A 155 -32.04 6.18 -4.71
N GLU A 156 -33.00 6.02 -5.63
CA GLU A 156 -32.92 6.58 -6.98
C GLU A 156 -33.35 8.05 -7.03
N THR A 157 -34.14 8.49 -6.04
CA THR A 157 -34.80 9.80 -6.04
C THR A 157 -34.13 10.79 -5.10
N TYR A 158 -34.00 12.04 -5.56
CA TYR A 158 -33.35 13.12 -4.80
C TYR A 158 -34.13 13.52 -3.55
N SER A 159 -35.46 13.64 -3.65
CA SER A 159 -36.29 14.01 -2.51
C SER A 159 -37.65 13.33 -2.59
N LEU A 160 -38.10 12.74 -1.48
CA LEU A 160 -39.48 12.28 -1.36
C LEU A 160 -40.35 13.45 -0.89
N PRO A 161 -41.43 13.80 -1.63
CA PRO A 161 -42.31 14.91 -1.25
C PRO A 161 -43.01 14.65 0.09
N GLY A 162 -43.36 15.72 0.79
CA GLY A 162 -44.07 15.69 2.07
C GLY A 162 -45.50 15.16 1.96
N LEU A 163 -46.12 14.84 3.09
CA LEU A 163 -47.56 14.55 3.14
C LEU A 163 -48.32 15.87 3.24
N PRO A 164 -49.33 16.14 2.39
CA PRO A 164 -50.11 17.37 2.46
C PRO A 164 -50.96 17.37 3.73
N ARG A 165 -50.98 18.49 4.47
CA ARG A 165 -52.04 18.73 5.46
C ARG A 165 -53.26 19.30 4.75
N PHE A 166 -54.43 18.73 5.03
CA PHE A 166 -55.70 19.28 4.59
C PHE A 166 -56.26 20.15 5.71
N ASP A 167 -56.66 21.39 5.41
CA ASP A 167 -57.27 22.26 6.42
C ASP A 167 -58.53 21.58 7.00
N SER A 168 -58.56 21.43 8.33
CA SER A 168 -59.67 20.76 9.00
C SER A 168 -60.99 21.49 8.67
N VAL A 169 -61.93 20.80 8.03
CA VAL A 169 -63.29 21.31 7.84
C VAL A 169 -63.92 21.37 9.22
N GLY A 170 -64.19 22.60 9.71
CA GLY A 170 -64.54 22.94 11.09
C GLY A 170 -65.77 22.24 11.68
N MET A 171 -65.65 20.93 11.94
CA MET A 171 -66.57 20.10 12.71
C MET A 171 -65.88 19.67 14.00
N PRO A 172 -66.34 20.15 15.17
CA PRO A 172 -65.77 19.78 16.47
C PRO A 172 -65.80 18.25 16.67
N GLY A 173 -64.66 17.66 17.01
CA GLY A 173 -64.48 16.21 17.23
C GLY A 173 -63.99 15.40 16.02
N VAL A 174 -64.24 15.86 14.78
CA VAL A 174 -63.67 15.23 13.57
C VAL A 174 -62.30 15.82 13.25
N GLY A 175 -62.12 17.13 13.48
CA GLY A 175 -60.83 17.81 13.31
C GLY A 175 -59.73 17.22 14.21
N GLU A 176 -59.99 17.05 15.50
CA GLU A 176 -59.00 16.51 16.45
C GLU A 176 -58.58 15.08 16.11
N LYS A 177 -59.52 14.22 15.71
CA LYS A 177 -59.22 12.83 15.33
C LYS A 177 -58.52 12.72 13.97
N HIS A 178 -58.75 13.68 13.07
CA HIS A 178 -58.07 13.76 11.79
C HIS A 178 -56.61 14.24 11.95
N GLU A 179 -56.38 15.29 12.75
CA GLU A 179 -55.04 15.78 13.06
C GLU A 179 -54.22 14.73 13.83
N GLU A 180 -54.80 14.05 14.82
CA GLU A 180 -54.12 12.96 15.56
C GLU A 180 -53.71 11.81 14.62
N PHE A 181 -54.53 11.47 13.62
CA PHE A 181 -54.22 10.47 12.62
C PHE A 181 -53.13 10.94 11.65
N LEU A 182 -53.19 12.20 11.19
CA LEU A 182 -52.17 12.79 10.31
C LEU A 182 -50.81 12.88 11.01
N ASP A 183 -50.79 13.30 12.28
CA ASP A 183 -49.58 13.38 13.09
C ASP A 183 -48.92 12.00 13.26
N GLU A 184 -49.70 10.93 13.47
CA GLU A 184 -49.15 9.57 13.57
C GLU A 184 -48.58 9.06 12.23
N ILE A 185 -49.19 9.42 11.10
CA ILE A 185 -48.64 9.10 9.77
C ILE A 185 -47.35 9.88 9.52
N VAL A 186 -47.33 11.19 9.79
CA VAL A 186 -46.14 12.04 9.66
C VAL A 186 -45.00 11.51 10.52
N LYS A 187 -45.29 11.14 11.78
CA LYS A 187 -44.33 10.53 12.70
C LYS A 187 -43.82 9.18 12.20
N THR A 188 -44.69 8.34 11.66
CA THR A 188 -44.31 7.03 11.10
C THR A 188 -43.41 7.19 9.87
N LYS A 189 -43.75 8.11 8.96
CA LYS A 189 -42.94 8.42 7.77
C LYS A 189 -41.56 8.98 8.16
N SER A 190 -41.54 9.94 9.08
CA SER A 190 -40.32 10.53 9.61
C SER A 190 -39.40 9.48 10.25
N LYS A 191 -39.98 8.57 11.03
CA LYS A 191 -39.27 7.44 11.64
C LYS A 191 -38.68 6.49 10.60
N ASP A 192 -39.41 6.17 9.54
CA ASP A 192 -38.88 5.31 8.46
C ASP A 192 -37.71 5.98 7.73
N CYS A 193 -37.82 7.26 7.39
CA CYS A 193 -36.70 8.01 6.77
C CYS A 193 -35.44 8.02 7.65
N SER A 194 -35.59 8.25 8.96
CA SER A 194 -34.47 8.23 9.92
C SER A 194 -33.87 6.82 10.11
N ALA A 195 -34.71 5.77 10.12
CA ALA A 195 -34.25 4.39 10.20
C ALA A 195 -33.38 4.01 8.98
N ARG A 196 -33.71 4.52 7.79
CA ARG A 196 -32.92 4.32 6.56
C ARG A 196 -31.57 5.02 6.61
N SER A 197 -31.51 6.25 7.14
CA SER A 197 -30.26 6.96 7.38
C SER A 197 -29.32 6.17 8.29
N THR A 198 -29.86 5.59 9.36
CA THR A 198 -29.10 4.74 10.29
C THR A 198 -28.58 3.47 9.63
N LEU A 199 -29.39 2.84 8.78
CA LEU A 199 -28.98 1.67 7.99
C LEU A 199 -27.80 1.99 7.07
N ASN A 200 -27.89 3.07 6.28
CA ASN A 200 -26.83 3.50 5.37
C ASN A 200 -25.53 3.86 6.12
N TYR A 201 -25.65 4.56 7.26
CA TYR A 201 -24.51 4.85 8.14
C TYR A 201 -23.84 3.57 8.64
N ASN A 202 -24.62 2.60 9.14
CA ASN A 202 -24.09 1.34 9.64
C ASN A 202 -23.40 0.52 8.53
N THR A 203 -23.93 0.53 7.30
CA THR A 203 -23.27 -0.11 6.15
C THR A 203 -21.94 0.54 5.81
N ALA A 204 -21.88 1.87 5.80
CA ALA A 204 -20.64 2.61 5.55
C ALA A 204 -19.58 2.31 6.62
N MET A 205 -19.98 2.31 7.90
CA MET A 205 -19.13 1.94 9.04
C MET A 205 -18.64 0.49 8.93
N LEU A 206 -19.51 -0.44 8.56
CA LEU A 206 -19.17 -1.86 8.41
C LEU A 206 -18.12 -2.08 7.31
N TRP A 207 -18.27 -1.45 6.15
CA TRP A 207 -17.31 -1.62 5.04
C TRP A 207 -15.95 -0.96 5.31
N ALA A 208 -15.91 0.12 6.08
CA ALA A 208 -14.66 0.78 6.46
C ALA A 208 -13.98 0.12 7.68
N PHE A 209 -14.73 -0.22 8.74
CA PHE A 209 -14.22 -0.59 10.06
C PHE A 209 -14.79 -1.89 10.64
N GLY A 210 -15.58 -2.65 9.89
CA GLY A 210 -16.16 -3.91 10.36
C GLY A 210 -15.11 -4.98 10.68
N THR A 211 -15.35 -5.80 11.70
CA THR A 211 -14.43 -6.91 12.05
C THR A 211 -14.69 -8.19 11.25
N GLY A 212 -15.82 -8.29 10.54
CA GLY A 212 -16.18 -9.50 9.77
C GLY A 212 -16.63 -10.71 10.61
N LEU A 213 -16.56 -10.62 11.95
CA LEU A 213 -16.81 -11.76 12.85
C LEU A 213 -18.24 -11.82 13.43
N LYS A 214 -18.95 -10.68 13.47
CA LYS A 214 -20.30 -10.59 14.06
C LYS A 214 -21.21 -9.74 13.18
N SER A 215 -22.44 -10.21 12.98
CA SER A 215 -23.50 -9.40 12.37
C SER A 215 -23.76 -8.19 13.27
N VAL A 216 -23.58 -6.97 12.75
CA VAL A 216 -23.96 -5.74 13.46
C VAL A 216 -25.49 -5.70 13.55
N PRO A 217 -26.10 -5.62 14.75
CA PRO A 217 -27.56 -5.54 14.89
C PRO A 217 -28.11 -4.34 14.10
N GLY A 218 -29.04 -4.59 13.17
CA GLY A 218 -29.65 -3.56 12.33
C GLY A 218 -28.83 -3.13 11.10
N ALA A 219 -27.64 -3.70 10.85
CA ALA A 219 -26.94 -3.52 9.58
C ALA A 219 -27.37 -4.58 8.55
N PRO A 220 -27.52 -4.24 7.27
CA PRO A 220 -27.80 -5.22 6.23
C PRO A 220 -26.60 -6.16 6.06
N GLN A 221 -26.86 -7.45 5.81
CA GLN A 221 -25.83 -8.49 5.66
C GLN A 221 -25.13 -8.45 4.28
N ILE A 222 -24.85 -7.25 3.75
CA ILE A 222 -24.19 -7.06 2.47
C ILE A 222 -22.67 -7.00 2.72
N ALA A 223 -21.98 -8.10 2.42
CA ALA A 223 -20.53 -8.26 2.65
C ALA A 223 -20.11 -8.02 4.12
N ALA A 224 -20.98 -8.39 5.06
CA ALA A 224 -20.79 -8.18 6.51
C ALA A 224 -19.80 -9.16 7.15
N ASP A 225 -19.58 -10.30 6.50
CA ASP A 225 -18.61 -11.34 6.87
C ASP A 225 -17.16 -10.96 6.52
N ARG A 226 -16.97 -9.84 5.83
CA ARG A 226 -15.66 -9.37 5.39
C ARG A 226 -15.15 -8.26 6.29
N VAL A 227 -13.85 -8.30 6.56
CA VAL A 227 -13.15 -7.29 7.35
C VAL A 227 -13.20 -5.94 6.62
N GLY A 228 -13.36 -4.88 7.39
CA GLY A 228 -13.36 -3.50 6.93
C GLY A 228 -12.00 -3.10 6.38
N ALA A 229 -12.01 -2.22 5.38
CA ALA A 229 -10.82 -1.84 4.64
C ALA A 229 -9.72 -1.25 5.54
N TRP A 230 -10.08 -0.46 6.56
CA TRP A 230 -9.13 0.20 7.45
C TRP A 230 -8.40 -0.81 8.35
N ILE A 231 -9.13 -1.77 8.91
CA ILE A 231 -8.55 -2.79 9.80
C ILE A 231 -7.57 -3.66 9.02
N GLN A 232 -7.97 -4.11 7.84
CA GLN A 232 -7.12 -4.95 6.99
C GLN A 232 -5.88 -4.18 6.49
N ALA A 233 -6.02 -2.90 6.13
CA ALA A 233 -4.89 -2.06 5.74
C ALA A 233 -3.88 -1.87 6.89
N LEU A 234 -4.36 -1.67 8.13
CA LEU A 234 -3.52 -1.57 9.31
C LEU A 234 -2.76 -2.88 9.59
N GLU A 235 -3.44 -4.02 9.53
CA GLU A 235 -2.79 -5.33 9.70
C GLU A 235 -1.67 -5.54 8.67
N LEU A 236 -1.95 -5.29 7.40
CA LEU A 236 -0.96 -5.41 6.32
C LEU A 236 0.23 -4.47 6.53
N ALA A 237 -0.01 -3.26 7.03
CA ALA A 237 1.04 -2.29 7.33
C ALA A 237 1.97 -2.74 8.48
N LEU A 238 1.40 -3.31 9.55
CA LEU A 238 2.17 -3.88 10.66
C LEU A 238 3.03 -5.05 10.19
N ARG A 239 2.47 -5.96 9.37
CA ARG A 239 3.21 -7.07 8.74
C ARG A 239 4.34 -6.56 7.85
N MET A 240 4.11 -5.48 7.10
CA MET A 240 5.16 -4.84 6.29
C MET A 240 6.33 -4.31 7.10
N ARG A 241 6.08 -3.73 8.29
CA ARG A 241 7.16 -3.27 9.17
C ARG A 241 8.02 -4.43 9.68
N ASN A 242 7.43 -5.58 9.99
CA ASN A 242 8.21 -6.78 10.33
C ASN A 242 9.05 -7.29 9.16
N LEU A 243 8.49 -7.31 7.93
CA LEU A 243 9.28 -7.69 6.74
C LEU A 243 10.43 -6.70 6.47
N GLU A 244 10.18 -5.41 6.63
CA GLU A 244 11.21 -4.36 6.53
C GLU A 244 12.32 -4.57 7.58
N MET A 245 11.96 -4.90 8.82
CA MET A 245 12.90 -5.21 9.89
C MET A 245 13.80 -6.41 9.52
N ILE A 246 13.24 -7.49 8.94
CA ILE A 246 14.01 -8.66 8.50
C ILE A 246 15.06 -8.28 7.45
N VAL A 247 14.70 -7.46 6.47
CA VAL A 247 15.65 -6.99 5.43
C VAL A 247 16.75 -6.13 6.05
N ASN A 248 16.40 -5.31 7.05
CA ASN A 248 17.31 -4.43 7.76
C ASN A 248 18.16 -5.11 8.83
N ARG A 249 18.14 -6.46 8.92
CA ARG A 249 19.05 -7.19 9.81
C ARG A 249 20.49 -6.66 9.67
N PRO A 250 21.12 -6.26 10.78
CA PRO A 250 22.47 -5.72 10.77
C PRO A 250 23.52 -6.64 10.13
N ALA A 251 24.58 -6.05 9.58
CA ALA A 251 25.73 -6.79 9.09
C ALA A 251 26.50 -7.50 10.23
N VAL A 252 26.80 -8.78 10.07
CA VAL A 252 27.77 -9.54 10.89
C VAL A 252 29.19 -9.08 10.56
N SER A 253 29.56 -7.93 11.14
CA SER A 253 30.78 -7.20 10.82
C SER A 253 31.81 -7.22 11.94
N ARG A 254 31.41 -7.44 13.20
CA ARG A 254 32.31 -7.43 14.38
C ARG A 254 33.25 -8.64 14.39
N ARG A 255 32.71 -9.85 14.22
CA ARG A 255 33.45 -11.12 14.09
C ARG A 255 33.19 -11.72 12.71
N PRO A 256 34.22 -12.23 12.01
CA PRO A 256 34.00 -12.95 10.75
C PRO A 256 33.30 -14.29 11.01
N ILE A 257 32.58 -14.81 10.02
CA ILE A 257 31.88 -16.09 10.03
C ILE A 257 32.85 -17.18 9.54
N CYS A 258 32.87 -18.32 10.22
CA CYS A 258 33.77 -19.44 9.93
C CYS A 258 33.14 -20.79 10.34
N LEU A 259 33.83 -21.91 10.08
CA LEU A 259 33.35 -23.24 10.43
C LEU A 259 33.56 -23.63 11.91
N GLY A 260 34.54 -23.07 12.62
CA GLY A 260 34.91 -23.48 13.98
C GLY A 260 34.93 -22.32 14.99
N GLY A 261 34.55 -22.59 16.24
CA GLY A 261 34.51 -21.58 17.31
C GLY A 261 35.91 -21.21 17.82
N GLY A 262 36.26 -19.93 17.71
CA GLY A 262 37.54 -19.36 18.14
C GLY A 262 37.53 -17.83 18.04
N ASN A 263 38.42 -17.25 17.22
CA ASN A 263 38.44 -15.80 16.91
C ASN A 263 37.35 -15.34 15.92
N CYS A 264 36.46 -16.24 15.52
CA CYS A 264 35.40 -16.03 14.53
C CYS A 264 34.08 -16.62 15.06
N LEU A 265 32.96 -16.13 14.53
CA LEU A 265 31.62 -16.61 14.85
C LEU A 265 31.39 -17.92 14.10
N ALA A 266 31.12 -19.01 14.83
CA ALA A 266 30.86 -20.29 14.20
C ALA A 266 29.53 -20.25 13.46
N ILE A 267 29.48 -20.81 12.26
CA ILE A 267 28.24 -20.89 11.47
C ILE A 267 27.13 -21.66 12.21
N SER A 268 27.50 -22.64 13.05
CA SER A 268 26.58 -23.38 13.91
C SER A 268 25.87 -22.49 14.93
N ASP A 269 26.51 -21.44 15.42
CA ASP A 269 25.90 -20.51 16.38
C ASP A 269 24.81 -19.68 15.69
N LEU A 270 25.08 -19.23 14.46
CA LEU A 270 24.09 -18.54 13.62
C LEU A 270 22.90 -19.44 13.25
N ASP A 271 23.15 -20.73 13.03
CA ASP A 271 22.15 -21.76 12.69
C ASP A 271 21.32 -22.17 13.92
N ALA A 272 21.92 -22.20 15.11
CA ALA A 272 21.24 -22.47 16.37
C ALA A 272 20.32 -21.32 16.82
N GLU A 273 20.61 -20.08 16.38
CA GLU A 273 19.76 -18.90 16.57
C GLU A 273 18.54 -18.84 15.61
N ILE A 274 18.24 -19.91 14.86
CA ILE A 274 17.03 -19.93 14.02
C ILE A 274 15.80 -19.79 14.90
N THR A 275 15.08 -18.70 14.68
CA THR A 275 13.79 -18.40 15.31
C THR A 275 12.69 -18.64 14.28
N ASN A 276 11.41 -18.45 14.63
CA ASN A 276 10.29 -18.57 13.68
C ASN A 276 10.39 -17.60 12.48
N ILE A 277 11.38 -16.70 12.47
CA ILE A 277 11.62 -15.69 11.44
C ILE A 277 13.02 -15.89 10.85
N PRO A 278 13.19 -15.81 9.51
CA PRO A 278 14.47 -16.05 8.84
C PRO A 278 15.42 -14.85 8.94
N LEU A 279 15.72 -14.35 10.14
CA LEU A 279 16.66 -13.25 10.37
C LEU A 279 18.06 -13.64 9.88
N ASN A 280 18.63 -14.74 10.40
CA ASN A 280 20.00 -15.15 10.10
C ASN A 280 20.19 -15.83 8.73
N GLU A 281 19.14 -15.97 7.91
CA GLU A 281 19.26 -16.68 6.64
C GLU A 281 20.24 -16.00 5.66
N ARG A 282 20.28 -14.66 5.61
CA ARG A 282 21.17 -13.91 4.72
C ARG A 282 22.66 -14.27 4.92
N PRO A 283 23.24 -14.10 6.11
CA PRO A 283 24.65 -14.46 6.34
C PRO A 283 24.90 -15.97 6.23
N ILE A 284 23.95 -16.82 6.64
CA ILE A 284 24.09 -18.29 6.54
C ILE A 284 24.21 -18.74 5.09
N LYS A 285 23.29 -18.29 4.22
CA LYS A 285 23.31 -18.61 2.78
C LYS A 285 24.54 -18.03 2.08
N ALA A 286 24.94 -16.81 2.43
CA ALA A 286 26.16 -16.20 1.92
C ALA A 286 27.41 -17.03 2.27
N PHE A 287 27.55 -17.46 3.53
CA PHE A 287 28.68 -18.29 3.97
C PHE A 287 28.72 -19.64 3.27
N TRP A 288 27.61 -20.39 3.27
CA TRP A 288 27.58 -21.72 2.65
C TRP A 288 27.77 -21.66 1.13
N SER A 289 27.25 -20.62 0.47
CA SER A 289 27.51 -20.39 -0.96
C SER A 289 29.00 -20.17 -1.21
N ALA A 290 29.66 -19.33 -0.41
CA ALA A 290 31.10 -19.10 -0.52
C ALA A 290 31.90 -20.37 -0.28
N TYR A 291 31.65 -21.03 0.86
CA TYR A 291 32.39 -22.19 1.30
C TYR A 291 32.27 -23.34 0.30
N ARG A 292 31.09 -23.57 -0.30
CA ARG A 292 30.89 -24.60 -1.33
C ARG A 292 31.62 -24.30 -2.64
N ASN A 293 31.82 -23.03 -2.99
CA ASN A 293 32.55 -22.62 -4.20
C ASN A 293 34.08 -22.56 -4.04
N LEU A 294 34.61 -22.70 -2.82
CA LEU A 294 36.07 -22.86 -2.60
C LEU A 294 36.59 -24.19 -3.16
N SER A 295 37.90 -24.28 -3.41
CA SER A 295 38.56 -25.55 -3.80
C SER A 295 38.52 -26.59 -2.68
N GLY A 296 38.82 -27.86 -3.01
CA GLY A 296 38.97 -28.94 -2.02
C GLY A 296 38.09 -30.16 -2.24
N GLY A 297 37.03 -30.07 -3.06
CA GLY A 297 36.15 -31.18 -3.41
C GLY A 297 35.66 -31.96 -2.17
N ASP A 298 35.71 -33.29 -2.23
CA ASP A 298 35.31 -34.18 -1.12
C ASP A 298 36.24 -34.09 0.11
N LYS A 299 37.44 -33.50 -0.04
CA LYS A 299 38.43 -33.34 1.03
C LYS A 299 38.47 -31.92 1.61
N LYS A 300 37.45 -31.10 1.35
CA LYS A 300 37.42 -29.67 1.75
C LYS A 300 37.66 -29.41 3.24
N THR A 301 37.30 -30.34 4.14
CA THR A 301 37.57 -30.25 5.58
C THR A 301 39.04 -30.45 5.97
N SER A 302 39.85 -31.01 5.07
CA SER A 302 41.30 -31.23 5.22
C SER A 302 42.13 -30.31 4.31
N ASP A 303 41.49 -29.46 3.50
CA ASP A 303 42.15 -28.44 2.70
C ASP A 303 42.52 -27.25 3.61
N PRO A 304 43.82 -26.94 3.81
CA PRO A 304 44.25 -25.83 4.67
C PRO A 304 43.71 -24.47 4.19
N PHE A 305 43.43 -24.33 2.89
CA PHE A 305 42.86 -23.09 2.35
C PHE A 305 41.38 -22.91 2.75
N ALA A 306 40.59 -23.99 2.69
CA ALA A 306 39.18 -23.94 3.06
C ALA A 306 39.00 -23.88 4.59
N ALA A 307 39.87 -24.53 5.36
CA ALA A 307 39.84 -24.51 6.82
C ALA A 307 40.08 -23.11 7.42
N THR A 308 40.84 -22.25 6.73
CA THR A 308 41.15 -20.88 7.17
C THR A 308 40.19 -19.83 6.63
N PHE A 309 39.16 -20.24 5.87
CA PHE A 309 38.23 -19.31 5.24
C PHE A 309 37.36 -18.56 6.26
N GLN A 310 37.28 -17.25 6.08
CA GLN A 310 36.50 -16.33 6.90
C GLN A 310 35.68 -15.40 5.99
N LEU A 311 34.39 -15.25 6.30
CA LEU A 311 33.50 -14.32 5.60
C LEU A 311 33.06 -13.20 6.53
N ARG A 312 33.11 -11.95 6.07
CA ARG A 312 32.63 -10.78 6.83
C ARG A 312 31.62 -9.98 6.01
N GLU A 313 30.48 -9.64 6.61
CA GLU A 313 29.55 -8.68 6.02
C GLU A 313 30.08 -7.26 6.23
N ILE A 314 30.01 -6.42 5.19
CA ILE A 314 30.43 -5.02 5.32
C ILE A 314 29.25 -4.17 5.81
N GLN A 315 29.43 -3.49 6.93
CA GLN A 315 28.38 -2.66 7.54
C GLN A 315 28.27 -1.29 6.86
N THR A 316 27.04 -0.87 6.56
CA THR A 316 26.69 0.43 5.97
C THR A 316 26.44 1.51 7.05
N MET A 317 26.58 2.78 6.67
CA MET A 317 26.16 3.91 7.51
C MET A 317 24.63 4.07 7.40
N GLY A 318 23.85 3.19 8.03
CA GLY A 318 22.38 3.18 7.88
C GLY A 318 21.72 4.54 8.17
N LYS A 319 20.54 4.76 7.59
CA LYS A 319 19.70 5.94 7.87
C LYS A 319 18.92 5.73 9.17
N VAL A 320 18.95 6.71 10.06
CA VAL A 320 18.11 6.68 11.28
C VAL A 320 16.76 7.33 10.95
N SER A 321 15.66 6.58 11.11
CA SER A 321 14.30 7.10 11.02
C SER A 321 13.76 7.47 12.38
N ARG A 322 12.98 8.54 12.50
CA ARG A 322 12.29 8.88 13.76
C ARG A 322 10.87 8.30 13.75
N PRO A 323 10.28 7.96 14.91
CA PRO A 323 8.88 7.51 14.98
C PRO A 323 7.87 8.49 14.37
N GLY A 324 8.18 9.80 14.41
CA GLY A 324 7.37 10.85 13.81
C GLY A 324 7.51 11.02 12.29
N ASP A 325 8.37 10.24 11.63
CA ASP A 325 8.54 10.30 10.17
C ASP A 325 7.79 9.14 9.50
N LEU A 326 7.39 9.30 8.23
CA LEU A 326 6.75 8.22 7.44
C LEU A 326 7.60 6.93 7.33
N SER A 327 8.92 7.03 7.52
CA SER A 327 9.86 5.90 7.56
C SER A 327 9.85 5.11 8.87
N GLY A 328 9.54 5.78 9.99
CA GLY A 328 9.52 5.19 11.33
C GLY A 328 8.12 4.94 11.88
N TYR A 329 7.08 5.48 11.25
CA TYR A 329 5.70 5.34 11.69
C TYR A 329 5.26 3.87 11.78
N LEU A 330 4.52 3.52 12.85
CA LEU A 330 4.17 2.16 13.30
C LEU A 330 5.33 1.32 13.87
N ILE A 331 6.57 1.83 13.92
CA ILE A 331 7.68 1.12 14.56
C ILE A 331 7.82 1.61 16.01
N PRO A 332 7.71 0.72 17.01
CA PRO A 332 7.87 1.12 18.41
C PRO A 332 9.25 1.75 18.64
N ALA A 333 9.32 2.85 19.40
CA ALA A 333 10.55 3.63 19.59
C ALA A 333 11.74 2.81 20.13
N ASN A 334 11.46 1.81 20.97
CA ASN A 334 12.46 0.94 21.60
C ASN A 334 12.60 -0.43 20.93
N ALA A 335 11.96 -0.65 19.77
CA ALA A 335 12.03 -1.94 19.09
C ALA A 335 13.46 -2.22 18.60
N THR A 336 13.94 -3.44 18.87
CA THR A 336 15.25 -3.92 18.42
C THR A 336 15.12 -5.04 17.39
N ILE A 337 16.10 -5.15 16.50
CA ILE A 337 16.10 -6.18 15.46
C ILE A 337 16.59 -7.51 16.05
N GLY A 338 15.65 -8.38 16.43
CA GLY A 338 15.91 -9.65 17.09
C GLY A 338 16.87 -9.49 18.28
N GLN A 339 17.82 -10.42 18.44
CA GLN A 339 18.80 -10.40 19.52
C GLN A 339 20.03 -9.51 19.24
N THR A 340 20.04 -8.76 18.14
CA THR A 340 21.22 -7.97 17.74
C THR A 340 21.44 -6.70 18.57
N GLY A 341 20.42 -6.27 19.33
CA GLY A 341 20.44 -5.06 20.15
C GLY A 341 20.46 -3.74 19.37
N LEU A 342 20.37 -3.78 18.03
CA LEU A 342 20.26 -2.58 17.21
C LEU A 342 18.81 -2.16 17.04
N ALA A 343 18.57 -0.86 17.16
CA ALA A 343 17.23 -0.29 17.02
C ALA A 343 16.66 -0.52 15.61
N ALA A 344 15.40 -0.92 15.52
CA ALA A 344 14.68 -1.12 14.26
C ALA A 344 14.50 0.17 13.45
N SER A 345 14.67 1.32 14.10
CA SER A 345 14.74 2.65 13.47
C SER A 345 15.99 2.86 12.62
N GLN A 346 17.02 2.00 12.73
CA GLN A 346 18.22 2.08 11.92
C GLN A 346 18.07 1.28 10.61
N LYS A 347 17.78 2.00 9.51
CA LYS A 347 17.55 1.46 8.17
C LYS A 347 18.87 1.27 7.41
N GLN A 348 19.44 0.07 7.43
CA GLN A 348 20.72 -0.23 6.76
C GLN A 348 20.57 -0.59 5.27
N TYR A 349 19.50 -1.28 4.90
CA TYR A 349 19.33 -1.91 3.58
C TYR A 349 18.02 -1.54 2.88
N LEU A 350 16.98 -1.18 3.62
CA LEU A 350 15.68 -0.82 3.07
C LEU A 350 15.01 0.24 3.95
N ASP A 351 14.42 1.25 3.32
CA ASP A 351 13.58 2.24 4.00
C ASP A 351 12.26 2.34 3.23
N LEU A 352 11.15 2.09 3.92
CA LEU A 352 9.80 2.17 3.37
C LEU A 352 9.05 3.35 3.99
N GLN A 353 8.53 4.22 3.13
CA GLN A 353 7.65 5.33 3.51
C GLN A 353 6.19 4.90 3.35
N ILE A 354 5.40 5.05 4.40
CA ILE A 354 3.98 4.68 4.44
C ILE A 354 3.08 5.82 3.94
N TYR A 355 1.90 5.49 3.40
CA TYR A 355 0.88 6.45 2.96
C TYR A 355 -0.40 6.45 3.82
N PRO A 356 -0.41 7.05 5.03
CA PRO A 356 -1.63 7.30 5.78
C PRO A 356 -2.38 8.52 5.19
N VAL A 357 -3.53 8.29 4.56
CA VAL A 357 -4.33 9.31 3.87
C VAL A 357 -5.71 9.44 4.53
N ASN A 358 -6.19 10.66 4.69
CA ASN A 358 -7.53 10.95 5.19
C ASN A 358 -8.53 10.92 4.05
N LEU A 359 -9.41 9.93 4.08
CA LEU A 359 -10.42 9.69 3.04
C LEU A 359 -11.82 9.89 3.61
N ALA A 360 -12.79 10.23 2.78
CA ALA A 360 -14.19 10.32 3.17
C ALA A 360 -15.10 9.69 2.11
N THR A 361 -15.77 8.60 2.49
CA THR A 361 -16.86 8.00 1.69
C THR A 361 -18.18 8.60 2.09
N PHE A 362 -19.19 8.62 1.22
CA PHE A 362 -20.50 9.16 1.55
C PHE A 362 -21.54 8.09 1.75
N PHE A 363 -22.53 8.37 2.59
CA PHE A 363 -23.77 7.61 2.70
C PHE A 363 -24.95 8.57 2.53
N THR A 364 -26.07 8.05 2.04
CA THR A 364 -27.29 8.85 1.88
C THR A 364 -28.02 8.93 3.22
N SER A 365 -28.17 10.14 3.74
CA SER A 365 -29.02 10.46 4.89
C SER A 365 -30.28 11.16 4.43
N PHE A 366 -31.44 10.64 4.81
CA PHE A 366 -32.73 11.29 4.65
C PHE A 366 -32.98 12.17 5.87
N ILE A 367 -32.93 13.48 5.65
CA ILE A 367 -33.20 14.49 6.67
C ILE A 367 -34.64 14.93 6.46
N THR A 368 -35.46 14.89 7.52
CA THR A 368 -36.86 15.29 7.41
C THR A 368 -37.00 16.81 7.42
N ASP A 369 -37.83 17.33 6.52
CA ASP A 369 -38.10 18.77 6.40
C ASP A 369 -39.60 19.02 6.15
N ASN A 370 -40.03 20.25 6.39
CA ASN A 370 -41.37 20.73 6.05
C ASN A 370 -41.29 21.48 4.72
N SER A 371 -42.02 21.02 3.71
CA SER A 371 -42.04 21.63 2.38
C SER A 371 -43.37 22.32 2.07
N ASN A 372 -43.38 23.17 1.05
CA ASN A 372 -44.61 23.73 0.49
C ASN A 372 -44.77 23.18 -0.93
N ASP A 373 -45.43 22.03 -1.05
CA ASP A 373 -45.71 21.44 -2.35
C ASP A 373 -47.06 21.98 -2.88
N ALA A 374 -47.02 22.65 -4.04
CA ALA A 374 -48.18 23.14 -4.79
C ALA A 374 -49.14 24.11 -4.04
N GLY A 375 -48.62 24.89 -3.09
CA GLY A 375 -49.41 25.90 -2.36
C GLY A 375 -50.13 25.38 -1.10
N THR A 376 -49.95 24.09 -0.78
CA THR A 376 -50.36 23.44 0.47
C THR A 376 -49.13 23.12 1.32
N GLY A 377 -49.21 23.38 2.63
CA GLY A 377 -48.14 22.98 3.55
C GLY A 377 -48.05 21.45 3.62
N SER A 378 -46.85 20.91 3.42
CA SER A 378 -46.58 19.48 3.51
C SER A 378 -45.50 19.18 4.56
N GLU A 379 -45.69 18.10 5.31
CA GLU A 379 -44.81 17.71 6.41
C GLU A 379 -44.16 16.35 6.17
N ALA A 380 -43.02 16.13 6.84
CA ALA A 380 -42.19 14.94 6.66
C ALA A 380 -41.81 14.69 5.19
N ALA A 381 -41.37 15.72 4.47
CA ALA A 381 -40.58 15.52 3.27
C ALA A 381 -39.26 14.86 3.66
N CYS A 382 -38.72 13.99 2.80
CA CYS A 382 -37.45 13.32 3.04
C CYS A 382 -36.47 13.59 1.90
N PRO A 383 -35.89 14.81 1.82
CA PRO A 383 -34.76 15.08 0.95
C PRO A 383 -33.55 14.20 1.30
N SER A 384 -32.90 13.68 0.26
CA SER A 384 -31.65 12.94 0.38
C SER A 384 -30.48 13.92 0.46
N SER A 385 -29.65 13.79 1.49
CA SER A 385 -28.40 14.53 1.65
C SER A 385 -27.25 13.54 1.70
N LYS A 386 -26.10 13.91 1.13
CA LYS A 386 -24.93 13.03 1.10
C LYS A 386 -24.05 13.39 2.28
N THR A 387 -24.04 12.53 3.29
CA THR A 387 -23.24 12.73 4.51
C THR A 387 -21.93 11.95 4.40
N ALA A 388 -20.81 12.63 4.62
CA ALA A 388 -19.49 12.03 4.62
C ALA A 388 -19.27 11.19 5.88
N LEU A 389 -18.68 10.01 5.70
CA LEU A 389 -18.08 9.19 6.71
C LEU A 389 -16.56 9.26 6.55
N PRO A 390 -15.85 9.97 7.45
CA PRO A 390 -14.40 10.06 7.39
C PRO A 390 -13.73 8.75 7.81
N VAL A 391 -12.65 8.43 7.12
CA VAL A 391 -11.74 7.32 7.34
C VAL A 391 -10.34 7.89 7.55
N PRO A 392 -10.02 8.31 8.79
CA PRO A 392 -8.78 9.00 9.07
C PRO A 392 -7.58 8.04 9.00
N GLY A 393 -6.51 8.53 8.38
CA GLY A 393 -5.21 7.86 8.28
C GLY A 393 -5.17 6.59 7.42
N TYR A 394 -6.19 6.25 6.62
CA TYR A 394 -6.22 5.03 5.82
C TYR A 394 -4.89 4.74 5.10
N ILE A 395 -4.31 3.56 5.36
CA ILE A 395 -2.99 3.20 4.85
C ILE A 395 -3.11 2.68 3.42
N MET A 396 -2.81 3.54 2.45
CA MET A 396 -2.91 3.25 1.01
C MET A 396 -1.80 2.33 0.48
N GLY A 397 -0.66 2.26 1.17
CA GLY A 397 0.48 1.44 0.77
C GLY A 397 1.84 2.01 1.20
N PHE A 398 2.90 1.44 0.64
CA PHE A 398 4.29 1.84 0.91
C PHE A 398 5.04 2.20 -0.38
N LEU A 399 5.95 3.16 -0.24
CA LEU A 399 6.94 3.54 -1.24
C LEU A 399 8.35 3.21 -0.73
N LYS A 400 9.22 2.76 -1.63
CA LYS A 400 10.64 2.66 -1.32
C LYS A 400 11.28 4.06 -1.30
N ASN A 401 11.95 4.41 -0.20
CA ASN A 401 12.73 5.63 -0.16
C ASN A 401 13.99 5.50 -1.05
N ASN A 402 14.22 6.48 -1.93
CA ASN A 402 15.36 6.49 -2.84
C ASN A 402 16.70 6.85 -2.14
N GLU A 403 16.65 7.40 -0.93
CA GLU A 403 17.83 7.72 -0.12
C GLU A 403 18.60 6.47 0.37
N VAL A 404 17.94 5.30 0.38
CA VAL A 404 18.50 4.03 0.86
C VAL A 404 18.54 3.01 -0.28
N ILE A 405 19.74 2.68 -0.76
CA ILE A 405 19.90 1.63 -1.78
C ILE A 405 19.96 0.26 -1.09
N THR A 406 19.16 -0.69 -1.56
CA THR A 406 19.33 -2.10 -1.16
C THR A 406 20.47 -2.73 -1.94
N TYR A 407 21.51 -3.15 -1.24
CA TYR A 407 22.64 -3.92 -1.77
C TYR A 407 23.24 -4.80 -0.66
N TYR A 408 24.02 -5.78 -1.08
CA TYR A 408 24.75 -6.68 -0.20
C TYR A 408 26.23 -6.68 -0.54
N THR A 409 27.09 -6.56 0.46
CA THR A 409 28.54 -6.50 0.28
C THR A 409 29.25 -7.35 1.31
N VAL A 410 30.21 -8.14 0.85
CA VAL A 410 30.96 -9.10 1.65
C VAL A 410 32.45 -9.04 1.34
N LYS A 411 33.23 -9.47 2.32
CA LYS A 411 34.68 -9.65 2.26
C LYS A 411 35.01 -11.09 2.64
N GLY A 412 35.73 -11.81 1.79
CA GLY A 412 36.29 -13.12 2.12
C GLY A 412 37.78 -13.04 2.38
N GLU A 413 38.26 -13.79 3.36
CA GLU A 413 39.67 -13.91 3.72
C GLU A 413 40.05 -15.40 3.86
N ALA A 414 41.23 -15.78 3.38
CA ALA A 414 41.75 -17.15 3.52
C ALA A 414 43.29 -17.14 3.48
N GLN A 415 43.94 -18.10 4.15
CA GLN A 415 45.41 -18.21 4.15
C GLN A 415 45.87 -19.20 3.08
N PHE A 416 46.72 -18.72 2.16
CA PHE A 416 47.36 -19.55 1.14
C PHE A 416 48.76 -19.94 1.58
N MET A 417 49.03 -21.25 1.64
CA MET A 417 50.37 -21.81 1.85
C MET A 417 50.87 -22.42 0.53
N GLY A 418 51.91 -21.83 -0.05
CA GLY A 418 52.55 -22.36 -1.27
C GLY A 418 53.38 -23.60 -0.97
N LEU A 419 53.49 -24.50 -1.96
CA LEU A 419 54.25 -25.76 -1.83
C LEU A 419 55.75 -25.54 -1.61
N PHE A 420 56.31 -24.45 -2.18
CA PHE A 420 57.73 -24.10 -2.08
C PHE A 420 57.91 -22.70 -1.49
N TYR A 421 57.24 -22.40 -0.38
CA TYR A 421 57.26 -21.06 0.22
C TYR A 421 58.62 -20.77 0.91
N PRO A 422 59.40 -19.77 0.45
CA PRO A 422 60.79 -19.57 0.92
C PRO A 422 60.91 -18.70 2.18
N PHE A 423 59.80 -18.22 2.75
CA PHE A 423 59.80 -17.29 3.90
C PHE A 423 59.41 -18.02 5.19
N ALA A 424 60.12 -17.72 6.28
CA ALA A 424 60.07 -18.44 7.56
C ALA A 424 58.78 -18.29 8.39
N SER A 425 57.74 -17.61 7.89
CA SER A 425 56.46 -17.49 8.61
C SER A 425 55.55 -18.68 8.30
N GLU A 426 55.27 -19.51 9.31
CA GLU A 426 54.39 -20.69 9.23
C GLU A 426 52.90 -20.36 8.91
N THR A 427 52.54 -19.07 8.80
CA THR A 427 51.14 -18.61 8.70
C THR A 427 50.62 -18.36 7.29
N GLY A 428 51.43 -18.58 6.24
CA GLY A 428 51.02 -18.37 4.83
C GLY A 428 50.71 -16.91 4.43
N ILE A 429 50.28 -16.69 3.18
CA ILE A 429 49.85 -15.38 2.65
C ILE A 429 48.34 -15.20 2.88
N ASN A 430 47.94 -14.08 3.48
CA ASN A 430 46.52 -13.73 3.64
C ASN A 430 45.93 -13.19 2.32
N LEU A 431 45.03 -13.95 1.71
CA LEU A 431 44.27 -13.53 0.53
C LEU A 431 42.96 -12.86 0.96
N LYS A 432 42.60 -11.78 0.27
CA LYS A 432 41.35 -11.05 0.49
C LYS A 432 40.61 -10.86 -0.83
N ALA A 433 39.30 -11.01 -0.82
CA ALA A 433 38.43 -10.73 -1.96
C ALA A 433 37.15 -10.00 -1.50
N TYR A 434 36.57 -9.23 -2.42
CA TYR A 434 35.40 -8.39 -2.17
C TYR A 434 34.39 -8.59 -3.29
N ALA A 435 33.12 -8.59 -2.92
CA ALA A 435 32.03 -8.58 -3.90
C ALA A 435 30.85 -7.81 -3.36
N ALA A 436 30.15 -7.14 -4.27
CA ALA A 436 28.88 -6.49 -4.00
C ALA A 436 27.84 -6.93 -5.04
N ALA A 437 26.63 -7.23 -4.56
CA ALA A 437 25.51 -7.58 -5.40
C ALA A 437 24.29 -6.75 -5.00
N LYS A 438 23.55 -6.28 -6.00
CA LYS A 438 22.26 -5.63 -5.81
C LYS A 438 21.15 -6.66 -5.98
N PRO A 439 20.24 -6.84 -4.99
CA PRO A 439 19.00 -7.57 -5.22
C PRO A 439 18.14 -6.83 -6.25
N PHE A 440 17.69 -7.53 -7.29
CA PHE A 440 16.49 -7.12 -8.00
C PHE A 440 15.30 -7.81 -7.33
N GLY A 441 14.45 -6.98 -6.74
CA GLY A 441 13.18 -7.32 -6.16
C GLY A 441 12.25 -6.17 -6.51
N GLY A 442 11.00 -6.51 -6.83
CA GLY A 442 10.12 -5.77 -7.73
C GLY A 442 9.78 -4.34 -7.31
N ARG A 443 9.11 -3.64 -8.23
CA ARG A 443 8.37 -2.42 -7.93
C ARG A 443 7.52 -2.70 -6.68
N ILE A 444 7.86 -2.10 -5.53
CA ILE A 444 7.08 -2.29 -4.30
C ILE A 444 5.69 -1.70 -4.54
N GLY A 445 5.64 -0.50 -5.09
CA GLY A 445 4.43 0.13 -5.61
C GLY A 445 4.77 1.45 -6.29
N PRO A 446 3.82 2.04 -7.02
CA PRO A 446 3.99 3.34 -7.66
C PRO A 446 3.99 4.47 -6.62
N ARG A 447 4.58 5.60 -6.98
CA ARG A 447 4.45 6.83 -6.19
C ARG A 447 3.10 7.50 -6.46
N LEU A 448 2.12 7.28 -5.58
CA LEU A 448 0.78 7.85 -5.70
C LEU A 448 0.69 9.30 -5.21
N PHE A 449 1.48 9.64 -4.18
CA PHE A 449 1.45 10.94 -3.50
C PHE A 449 2.86 11.53 -3.36
N ASN A 450 2.92 12.80 -2.97
CA ASN A 450 4.16 13.49 -2.67
C ASN A 450 4.32 13.71 -1.16
N PHE A 451 5.54 14.02 -0.73
CA PHE A 451 5.91 14.26 0.67
C PHE A 451 6.50 15.65 0.79
N ASP A 452 6.10 16.39 1.81
CA ASP A 452 6.58 17.75 2.09
C ASP A 452 7.92 17.79 2.85
N GLY A 453 8.38 16.64 3.35
CA GLY A 453 9.60 16.49 4.15
C GLY A 453 9.39 16.62 5.67
N SER A 454 8.25 17.15 6.12
CA SER A 454 7.78 17.22 7.52
C SER A 454 6.96 16.00 7.96
N GLY A 455 6.90 14.97 7.11
CA GLY A 455 6.08 13.79 7.37
C GLY A 455 4.62 13.94 6.97
N ALA A 456 4.26 15.03 6.28
CA ALA A 456 2.93 15.19 5.68
C ALA A 456 2.86 14.60 4.28
N ILE A 457 1.66 14.23 3.89
CA ILE A 457 1.33 13.70 2.56
C ILE A 457 0.50 14.74 1.83
N ILE A 458 0.90 15.04 0.61
CA ILE A 458 0.26 16.00 -0.28
C ILE A 458 0.03 15.36 -1.65
N PRO A 459 -0.95 15.84 -2.45
CA PRO A 459 -1.09 15.43 -3.85
C PRO A 459 0.18 15.72 -4.66
N ARG A 460 0.39 14.97 -5.76
CA ARG A 460 1.50 15.24 -6.69
C ARG A 460 1.27 16.56 -7.45
N TYR A 461 2.34 17.30 -7.72
CA TYR A 461 2.34 18.54 -8.52
C TYR A 461 2.30 18.25 -10.03
N ALA A 462 1.80 19.22 -10.80
CA ALA A 462 1.51 19.11 -12.24
C ALA A 462 2.72 18.70 -13.11
N ASP A 463 2.45 17.77 -14.05
CA ASP A 463 3.33 16.97 -14.95
C ASP A 463 3.53 15.49 -14.57
N GLN A 464 3.22 15.09 -13.33
CA GLN A 464 3.28 13.71 -12.81
C GLN A 464 2.07 13.35 -11.91
N ASN A 465 0.91 13.97 -12.15
CA ASN A 465 -0.29 13.92 -11.31
C ASN A 465 -0.99 12.56 -11.25
N ARG A 466 -0.43 11.57 -10.54
CA ARG A 466 -1.15 10.30 -10.30
C ARG A 466 -2.24 10.42 -9.24
N SER A 467 -2.19 11.43 -8.39
CA SER A 467 -3.09 11.58 -7.25
C SER A 467 -4.55 11.80 -7.66
N ALA A 468 -4.80 12.51 -8.77
CA ALA A 468 -6.16 12.84 -9.24
C ALA A 468 -7.02 11.62 -9.62
N ALA A 469 -6.40 10.50 -10.00
CA ALA A 469 -7.13 9.26 -10.28
C ALA A 469 -7.47 8.45 -9.01
N TYR A 470 -6.99 8.91 -7.85
CA TYR A 470 -7.16 8.26 -6.54
C TYR A 470 -7.86 9.14 -5.50
N LEU A 471 -7.85 10.47 -5.70
CA LEU A 471 -8.44 11.44 -4.80
C LEU A 471 -9.28 12.44 -5.59
N SER A 472 -10.48 12.69 -5.10
CA SER A 472 -11.34 13.78 -5.57
C SER A 472 -11.63 14.77 -4.44
N GLY A 473 -11.75 16.05 -4.78
CA GLY A 473 -12.19 17.12 -3.89
C GLY A 473 -13.61 17.57 -4.22
N ILE A 474 -14.21 18.39 -3.35
CA ILE A 474 -15.50 19.04 -3.62
C ILE A 474 -15.25 20.53 -3.86
N ASP A 475 -15.78 21.05 -4.96
CA ASP A 475 -15.85 22.48 -5.15
C ASP A 475 -16.92 23.07 -4.23
N THR A 476 -16.44 23.72 -3.17
CA THR A 476 -17.26 24.32 -2.12
C THR A 476 -17.73 25.74 -2.45
N ALA A 477 -17.35 26.31 -3.61
CA ALA A 477 -17.69 27.68 -3.96
C ALA A 477 -19.21 27.94 -4.07
N ALA A 478 -20.00 26.92 -4.43
CA ALA A 478 -21.46 27.04 -4.53
C ALA A 478 -22.23 26.63 -3.26
N LEU A 479 -21.54 26.19 -2.20
CA LEU A 479 -22.19 25.71 -0.97
C LEU A 479 -22.67 26.85 -0.05
N GLY A 480 -22.30 28.11 -0.32
CA GLY A 480 -22.74 29.26 0.45
C GLY A 480 -22.39 29.19 1.94
N THR A 481 -23.08 29.99 2.77
CA THR A 481 -22.95 30.00 4.24
C THR A 481 -24.16 29.40 4.96
N THR A 482 -25.17 28.99 4.21
CA THR A 482 -26.43 28.45 4.73
C THR A 482 -26.61 27.04 4.18
N TYR A 483 -26.93 26.09 5.05
CA TYR A 483 -27.21 24.73 4.62
C TYR A 483 -28.54 24.65 3.87
N GLU A 484 -28.52 24.11 2.66
CA GLU A 484 -29.71 23.72 1.88
C GLU A 484 -29.86 22.19 1.89
N ALA A 485 -31.09 21.69 1.98
CA ALA A 485 -31.36 20.26 1.89
C ALA A 485 -30.81 19.68 0.57
N GLY A 486 -30.01 18.61 0.68
CA GLY A 486 -29.32 17.96 -0.44
C GLY A 486 -27.90 18.44 -0.70
N PHE A 487 -27.39 19.42 0.07
CA PHE A 487 -25.97 19.72 0.08
C PHE A 487 -25.16 18.60 0.75
N PRO A 488 -23.90 18.37 0.32
CA PRO A 488 -23.01 17.45 0.99
C PRO A 488 -22.67 17.94 2.39
N ILE A 489 -22.61 17.02 3.34
CA ILE A 489 -22.20 17.27 4.72
C ILE A 489 -20.82 16.62 4.93
N PRO A 490 -19.77 17.35 5.37
CA PRO A 490 -19.76 18.78 5.70
C PRO A 490 -19.73 19.72 4.50
N THR A 491 -20.26 20.93 4.68
CA THR A 491 -20.23 22.02 3.68
C THR A 491 -18.95 22.85 3.73
N THR A 492 -18.13 22.69 4.77
CA THR A 492 -16.98 23.56 5.05
C THR A 492 -15.82 23.37 4.07
N ALA A 493 -15.34 24.48 3.48
CA ALA A 493 -14.20 24.52 2.57
C ALA A 493 -12.86 24.07 3.19
N SER A 494 -12.68 24.21 4.51
CA SER A 494 -11.46 23.79 5.22
C SER A 494 -11.36 22.28 5.39
N PHE A 495 -12.48 21.55 5.24
CA PHE A 495 -12.53 20.10 5.38
C PHE A 495 -12.07 19.40 4.10
N TRP A 496 -12.43 19.93 2.92
CA TRP A 496 -12.19 19.29 1.63
C TRP A 496 -10.89 19.70 0.96
N VAL A 497 -10.20 18.73 0.39
CA VAL A 497 -9.00 18.97 -0.42
C VAL A 497 -9.31 19.78 -1.68
N LYS A 498 -8.51 20.79 -1.97
CA LYS A 498 -8.65 21.70 -3.12
C LYS A 498 -7.48 21.57 -4.09
N ASP A 499 -6.26 21.69 -3.55
CA ASP A 499 -5.06 21.89 -4.36
C ASP A 499 -3.89 20.98 -3.96
N ALA A 500 -2.82 20.97 -4.77
CA ALA A 500 -1.61 20.17 -4.54
C ALA A 500 -0.84 20.52 -3.25
N SER A 501 -1.11 21.68 -2.64
CA SER A 501 -0.50 22.10 -1.38
C SER A 501 -1.23 21.58 -0.14
N ASP A 502 -2.43 21.04 -0.30
CA ASP A 502 -3.23 20.60 0.83
C ASP A 502 -2.69 19.31 1.43
N ILE A 503 -2.60 19.29 2.76
CA ILE A 503 -2.20 18.12 3.53
C ILE A 503 -3.38 17.16 3.60
N ILE A 504 -3.23 16.01 2.95
CA ILE A 504 -4.24 14.95 2.85
C ILE A 504 -3.96 13.79 3.80
N GLY A 505 -2.97 13.92 4.69
CA GLY A 505 -2.57 12.89 5.62
C GLY A 505 -1.11 13.02 6.03
N GLY A 506 -0.54 11.95 6.59
CA GLY A 506 0.82 11.93 7.12
C GLY A 506 0.87 11.57 8.60
N VAL A 507 1.95 11.97 9.29
CA VAL A 507 2.12 11.79 10.74
C VAL A 507 1.73 13.10 11.46
N PRO A 508 0.50 13.22 12.00
CA PRO A 508 -0.07 14.52 12.36
C PRO A 508 0.61 15.21 13.53
N ALA A 509 1.32 14.48 14.40
CA ALA A 509 2.11 15.04 15.49
C ALA A 509 3.20 16.02 15.02
N GLN A 510 3.57 16.01 13.73
CA GLN A 510 4.54 16.94 13.14
C GLN A 510 3.92 18.05 12.29
N THR A 511 2.61 18.02 12.02
CA THR A 511 1.95 19.02 11.17
C THR A 511 1.21 20.04 12.02
N SER A 512 1.55 21.32 11.91
CA SER A 512 0.84 22.44 12.58
C SER A 512 -0.48 22.82 11.90
N VAL A 513 -0.90 22.06 10.89
CA VAL A 513 -2.05 22.37 10.01
C VAL A 513 -3.05 21.23 10.10
N ASN A 514 -4.34 21.56 10.22
CA ASN A 514 -5.42 20.57 10.24
C ASN A 514 -5.47 19.84 8.90
N PRO A 515 -5.45 18.50 8.89
CA PRO A 515 -5.42 17.75 7.66
C PRO A 515 -6.81 17.75 7.00
N LYS A 516 -6.83 17.75 5.68
CA LYS A 516 -8.05 17.73 4.87
C LYS A 516 -8.42 16.32 4.45
N PHE A 517 -9.68 16.14 4.05
CA PHE A 517 -10.23 14.90 3.55
C PHE A 517 -10.44 14.94 2.05
N ALA A 518 -10.25 13.79 1.42
CA ALA A 518 -10.50 13.57 0.00
C ALA A 518 -11.51 12.44 -0.20
N ILE A 519 -12.29 12.51 -1.27
CA ILE A 519 -13.17 11.43 -1.69
C ILE A 519 -12.30 10.36 -2.34
N PRO A 520 -12.38 9.09 -1.92
CA PRO A 520 -11.57 8.05 -2.50
C PRO A 520 -12.03 7.76 -3.94
N ASN A 521 -11.07 7.63 -4.84
CA ASN A 521 -11.25 7.30 -6.25
C ASN A 521 -10.30 6.16 -6.65
N LEU A 522 -10.50 5.56 -7.82
CA LEU A 522 -9.79 4.36 -8.24
C LEU A 522 -9.58 4.29 -9.74
N LEU A 523 -8.32 4.19 -10.16
CA LEU A 523 -7.97 3.66 -11.47
C LEU A 523 -7.95 2.12 -11.41
N TYR A 524 -9.03 1.45 -11.77
CA TYR A 524 -9.18 0.00 -11.58
C TYR A 524 -8.36 -0.83 -12.60
N ALA A 525 -8.61 -0.60 -13.88
CA ALA A 525 -7.99 -1.31 -14.99
C ALA A 525 -7.82 -0.38 -16.20
N PHE A 526 -6.97 -0.78 -17.13
CA PHE A 526 -6.91 -0.16 -18.44
C PHE A 526 -7.89 -0.87 -19.38
N PRO A 527 -8.78 -0.14 -20.08
CA PRO A 527 -9.73 -0.75 -21.01
C PRO A 527 -8.99 -1.44 -22.16
N LEU A 528 -9.29 -2.72 -22.39
CA LEU A 528 -8.66 -3.57 -23.40
C LEU A 528 -8.78 -2.96 -24.81
N GLY A 529 -7.68 -2.93 -25.56
CA GLY A 529 -7.65 -2.40 -26.94
C GLY A 529 -7.74 -0.86 -27.05
N LYS A 530 -7.86 -0.12 -25.93
CA LYS A 530 -7.97 1.35 -25.90
C LYS A 530 -6.83 2.01 -25.11
N ILE A 531 -5.57 1.61 -25.37
CA ILE A 531 -4.38 2.21 -24.73
C ILE A 531 -4.24 3.71 -25.07
N GLY A 532 -4.91 4.24 -26.10
CA GLY A 532 -5.00 5.69 -26.32
C GLY A 532 -5.85 6.44 -25.27
N ALA A 533 -6.86 5.77 -24.68
CA ALA A 533 -7.81 6.35 -23.74
C ALA A 533 -7.24 6.57 -22.32
N ILE A 534 -6.01 6.12 -22.05
CA ILE A 534 -5.33 6.29 -20.76
C ILE A 534 -4.48 7.55 -20.68
N THR A 535 -4.35 8.31 -21.78
CA THR A 535 -3.60 9.57 -21.81
C THR A 535 -4.05 10.56 -20.72
N PRO A 536 -5.36 10.76 -20.47
CA PRO A 536 -5.82 11.66 -19.41
C PRO A 536 -5.45 11.16 -18.00
N HIS A 537 -5.46 9.84 -17.77
CA HIS A 537 -5.10 9.23 -16.48
C HIS A 537 -3.59 9.23 -16.21
N ALA A 538 -2.77 9.28 -17.26
CA ALA A 538 -1.30 9.34 -17.15
C ALA A 538 -0.78 10.75 -16.88
N ARG A 539 -1.47 11.78 -17.41
CA ARG A 539 -1.13 13.20 -17.26
C ARG A 539 -2.39 14.04 -17.07
N PRO A 540 -3.06 13.94 -15.92
CA PRO A 540 -4.19 14.80 -15.67
C PRO A 540 -3.71 16.25 -15.49
N PRO A 541 -4.49 17.22 -15.98
CA PRO A 541 -4.13 18.63 -15.92
C PRO A 541 -4.00 19.12 -14.47
N ASP A 542 -4.86 18.59 -13.59
CA ASP A 542 -4.95 18.98 -12.20
C ASP A 542 -4.39 17.92 -11.26
N ALA A 543 -3.92 18.36 -10.10
CA ALA A 543 -3.38 17.49 -9.05
C ALA A 543 -4.46 16.62 -8.39
N ILE A 544 -5.70 17.11 -8.40
CA ILE A 544 -6.88 16.49 -7.79
C ILE A 544 -8.06 16.70 -8.75
N LEU A 545 -8.94 15.70 -8.86
CA LEU A 545 -10.22 15.86 -9.53
C LEU A 545 -11.19 16.65 -8.63
N GLN A 546 -11.60 17.85 -9.03
CA GLN A 546 -12.61 18.63 -8.30
C GLN A 546 -14.03 18.32 -8.81
N LEU A 547 -14.94 17.98 -7.91
CA LEU A 547 -16.34 17.74 -8.22
C LEU A 547 -17.11 19.04 -8.16
N ALA A 548 -17.50 19.54 -9.33
CA ALA A 548 -18.22 20.79 -9.46
C ALA A 548 -19.75 20.61 -9.34
N PRO A 549 -20.45 21.56 -8.71
CA PRO A 549 -21.91 21.57 -8.65
C PRO A 549 -22.53 21.79 -10.04
N GLY A 550 -23.63 21.10 -10.31
CA GLY A 550 -24.47 21.38 -11.48
C GLY A 550 -25.23 22.71 -11.27
N ALA A 551 -25.20 23.59 -12.28
CA ALA A 551 -25.88 24.89 -12.22
C ALA A 551 -27.40 24.81 -12.39
N ASN A 552 -27.90 23.75 -13.03
CA ASN A 552 -29.32 23.46 -13.29
C ASN A 552 -29.51 21.96 -13.58
N GLU A 553 -30.76 21.47 -13.64
CA GLU A 553 -31.04 20.06 -13.92
C GLU A 553 -30.43 19.58 -15.26
N ALA A 554 -30.44 20.40 -16.30
CA ALA A 554 -29.84 20.00 -17.59
C ALA A 554 -28.33 19.72 -17.45
N SER A 555 -27.61 20.56 -16.70
CA SER A 555 -26.20 20.34 -16.35
C SER A 555 -25.98 19.24 -15.29
N SER A 556 -27.02 18.89 -14.52
CA SER A 556 -26.94 17.77 -13.58
C SER A 556 -26.92 16.43 -14.33
N ARG A 557 -27.58 16.35 -15.50
CA ARG A 557 -27.63 15.18 -16.38
C ARG A 557 -26.30 14.85 -17.07
N ILE A 558 -25.45 15.84 -17.32
CA ILE A 558 -24.14 15.68 -17.95
C ILE A 558 -23.07 16.16 -16.98
N PRO A 559 -22.36 15.24 -16.30
CA PRO A 559 -21.31 15.62 -15.35
C PRO A 559 -20.24 16.51 -16.01
N SER A 560 -19.75 17.51 -15.29
CA SER A 560 -18.82 18.54 -15.79
C SER A 560 -17.35 18.15 -15.66
N GLU A 561 -17.05 17.01 -15.04
CA GLU A 561 -15.70 16.50 -14.83
C GLU A 561 -15.02 16.17 -16.17
N SER A 562 -14.10 17.04 -16.61
CA SER A 562 -13.38 16.91 -17.87
C SER A 562 -11.89 17.26 -17.70
N PRO A 563 -10.96 16.32 -17.96
CA PRO A 563 -11.21 14.92 -18.30
C PRO A 563 -11.73 14.13 -17.09
N PRO A 564 -12.61 13.13 -17.29
CA PRO A 564 -12.99 12.22 -16.21
C PRO A 564 -11.80 11.33 -15.82
N LEU A 565 -11.61 11.12 -14.50
CA LEU A 565 -10.46 10.39 -13.95
C LEU A 565 -10.90 9.31 -12.95
N GLY A 566 -10.17 8.19 -12.90
CA GLY A 566 -10.53 7.06 -12.04
C GLY A 566 -11.93 6.51 -12.36
N LEU A 567 -12.76 6.27 -11.35
CA LEU A 567 -14.13 5.76 -11.49
C LEU A 567 -15.14 6.79 -11.99
N TYR A 568 -14.74 8.05 -12.14
CA TYR A 568 -15.54 9.04 -12.85
C TYR A 568 -15.44 8.87 -14.37
N ASP A 569 -14.48 8.09 -14.86
CA ASP A 569 -14.43 7.64 -16.25
C ASP A 569 -15.35 6.41 -16.43
N LYS A 570 -16.29 6.51 -17.38
CA LYS A 570 -17.27 5.46 -17.66
C LYS A 570 -16.65 4.12 -18.03
N GLU A 571 -15.53 4.11 -18.74
CA GLU A 571 -14.88 2.86 -19.17
C GLU A 571 -14.16 2.20 -17.98
N VAL A 572 -13.51 2.97 -17.13
CA VAL A 572 -12.85 2.45 -15.92
C VAL A 572 -13.89 1.93 -14.92
N PHE A 573 -15.00 2.65 -14.72
CA PHE A 573 -16.11 2.19 -13.90
C PHE A 573 -16.73 0.90 -14.46
N ARG A 574 -16.93 0.81 -15.78
CA ARG A 574 -17.47 -0.39 -16.45
C ARG A 574 -16.62 -1.62 -16.17
N GLU A 575 -15.30 -1.47 -16.20
CA GLU A 575 -14.34 -2.54 -15.88
C GLU A 575 -14.43 -3.01 -14.42
N LEU A 576 -14.77 -2.12 -13.49
CA LEU A 576 -15.02 -2.48 -12.09
C LEU A 576 -16.41 -3.12 -11.91
N ALA A 577 -17.45 -2.52 -12.51
CA ALA A 577 -18.84 -2.94 -12.36
C ALA A 577 -19.13 -4.30 -13.01
N LYS A 578 -18.42 -4.67 -14.09
CA LYS A 578 -18.59 -5.98 -14.76
C LYS A 578 -18.33 -7.18 -13.83
N ASN A 579 -17.56 -6.99 -12.75
CA ASN A 579 -17.26 -8.04 -11.79
C ASN A 579 -18.49 -8.52 -11.01
N LEU A 580 -19.57 -7.73 -10.98
CA LEU A 580 -20.88 -8.14 -10.47
C LEU A 580 -21.51 -9.28 -11.29
N GLY A 581 -21.06 -9.48 -12.54
CA GLY A 581 -21.56 -10.54 -13.43
C GLY A 581 -23.04 -10.36 -13.81
N THR A 582 -23.73 -11.47 -14.03
CA THR A 582 -25.19 -11.51 -14.34
C THR A 582 -26.06 -11.05 -13.17
N ALA A 583 -25.48 -10.91 -11.98
CA ALA A 583 -26.17 -10.52 -10.76
C ALA A 583 -26.67 -9.05 -10.82
N GLY A 584 -26.05 -8.20 -11.65
CA GLY A 584 -26.47 -6.81 -11.86
C GLY A 584 -27.82 -6.60 -12.58
N ALA A 585 -28.49 -7.68 -13.00
CA ALA A 585 -29.81 -7.65 -13.63
C ALA A 585 -30.92 -8.26 -12.74
N ALA A 586 -30.58 -8.80 -11.57
CA ALA A 586 -31.53 -9.47 -10.67
C ALA A 586 -32.13 -8.49 -9.65
N SER A 587 -33.40 -8.69 -9.30
CA SER A 587 -34.12 -7.93 -8.26
C SER A 587 -33.66 -8.25 -6.82
N SER A 588 -32.86 -9.30 -6.64
CA SER A 588 -32.26 -9.70 -5.37
C SER A 588 -30.90 -10.38 -5.59
N LEU A 589 -29.88 -9.97 -4.84
CA LEU A 589 -28.53 -10.57 -4.84
C LEU A 589 -28.34 -11.45 -3.62
N SER A 590 -27.85 -12.68 -3.80
CA SER A 590 -27.45 -13.55 -2.68
C SER A 590 -26.06 -13.18 -2.13
N GLN A 591 -25.79 -13.54 -0.87
CA GLN A 591 -24.47 -13.30 -0.24
C GLN A 591 -23.33 -13.99 -1.01
N GLN A 592 -23.56 -15.21 -1.52
CA GLN A 592 -22.56 -15.96 -2.28
C GLN A 592 -22.18 -15.28 -3.60
N GLU A 593 -23.16 -14.68 -4.28
CA GLU A 593 -22.91 -13.91 -5.51
C GLU A 593 -22.10 -12.65 -5.22
N ILE A 594 -22.40 -11.96 -4.11
CA ILE A 594 -21.64 -10.79 -3.66
C ILE A 594 -20.20 -11.18 -3.34
N ASP A 595 -19.97 -12.28 -2.64
CA ASP A 595 -18.63 -12.76 -2.31
C ASP A 595 -17.82 -13.13 -3.55
N MET A 596 -18.46 -13.77 -4.53
CA MET A 596 -17.82 -14.10 -5.80
C MET A 596 -17.49 -12.83 -6.60
N ALA A 597 -18.41 -11.86 -6.64
CA ALA A 597 -18.17 -10.58 -7.29
C ALA A 597 -16.99 -9.82 -6.66
N ILE A 598 -16.88 -9.85 -5.32
CA ILE A 598 -15.75 -9.27 -4.59
C ILE A 598 -14.45 -10.00 -4.93
N ARG A 599 -14.44 -11.33 -5.01
CA ARG A 599 -13.25 -12.10 -5.42
C ARG A 599 -12.79 -11.74 -6.84
N ARG A 600 -13.74 -11.51 -7.77
CA ARG A 600 -13.45 -11.02 -9.14
C ARG A 600 -12.91 -9.61 -9.15
N ALA A 601 -13.49 -8.70 -8.37
CA ALA A 601 -13.01 -7.31 -8.25
C ALA A 601 -11.59 -7.23 -7.67
N ARG A 602 -11.15 -8.26 -6.92
CA ARG A 602 -9.77 -8.35 -6.42
C ARG A 602 -8.79 -8.97 -7.40
N ALA A 603 -9.26 -9.50 -8.53
CA ALA A 603 -8.41 -10.14 -9.51
C ALA A 603 -7.32 -9.16 -10.04
N PRO A 604 -6.14 -9.67 -10.41
CA PRO A 604 -5.12 -8.92 -11.14
C PRO A 604 -5.68 -8.24 -12.39
N THR A 605 -5.32 -6.97 -12.59
CA THR A 605 -5.64 -6.24 -13.82
C THR A 605 -4.37 -5.92 -14.62
N ASN A 606 -4.52 -5.46 -15.86
CA ASN A 606 -3.41 -4.92 -16.65
C ASN A 606 -2.70 -3.76 -15.96
N TYR A 607 -3.44 -2.92 -15.23
CA TYR A 607 -2.87 -1.85 -14.42
C TYR A 607 -1.99 -2.41 -13.31
N ASP A 608 -2.49 -3.43 -12.59
CA ASP A 608 -1.76 -4.03 -11.49
C ASP A 608 -0.49 -4.73 -12.00
N ALA A 609 -0.57 -5.45 -13.12
CA ALA A 609 0.56 -6.11 -13.77
C ALA A 609 1.64 -5.13 -14.32
N LEU A 610 1.38 -3.83 -14.31
CA LEU A 610 2.38 -2.83 -14.66
C LEU A 610 2.98 -2.15 -13.43
N ASN A 611 2.22 -2.04 -12.34
CA ASN A 611 2.62 -1.22 -11.19
C ASN A 611 3.03 -2.02 -9.95
N TYR A 612 2.60 -3.27 -9.84
CA TYR A 612 2.81 -4.12 -8.66
C TYR A 612 3.44 -5.46 -9.02
N LEU A 613 4.02 -6.15 -8.05
CA LEU A 613 4.41 -7.55 -8.21
C LEU A 613 3.27 -8.44 -7.71
N ILE A 614 2.84 -9.38 -8.55
CA ILE A 614 1.64 -10.21 -8.30
C ILE A 614 2.09 -11.66 -8.08
N PRO A 615 1.63 -12.33 -7.01
CA PRO A 615 1.94 -13.74 -6.79
C PRO A 615 1.30 -14.59 -7.89
N THR A 616 2.05 -15.51 -8.48
CA THR A 616 1.53 -16.43 -9.50
C THR A 616 1.08 -17.75 -8.88
N MET A 617 -0.08 -18.27 -9.25
CA MET A 617 -0.59 -19.55 -8.76
C MET A 617 0.12 -20.75 -9.44
N ASP A 618 0.31 -21.83 -8.70
CA ASP A 618 0.88 -23.09 -9.16
C ASP A 618 -0.13 -23.95 -9.95
N ASN A 619 -0.51 -23.52 -11.16
CA ASN A 619 -1.26 -24.38 -12.08
C ASN A 619 -0.28 -25.06 -13.05
N GLU A 620 -0.26 -26.40 -13.02
CA GLU A 620 0.75 -27.29 -13.61
C GLU A 620 0.91 -27.21 -15.16
N ALA A 621 0.03 -26.49 -15.87
CA ALA A 621 0.08 -26.39 -17.33
C ALA A 621 1.05 -25.32 -17.87
N GLU A 622 1.33 -24.27 -17.10
CA GLU A 622 2.28 -23.23 -17.50
C GLU A 622 3.66 -23.56 -16.90
N ASN A 623 4.50 -24.30 -17.64
CA ASN A 623 5.90 -24.61 -17.32
C ASN A 623 6.79 -23.34 -17.38
N LEU A 624 6.47 -22.37 -16.55
CA LEU A 624 7.27 -21.18 -16.34
C LEU A 624 8.35 -21.53 -15.31
N ASN A 625 9.62 -21.30 -15.67
CA ASN A 625 10.79 -21.34 -14.78
C ASN A 625 10.76 -20.18 -13.74
N SER A 626 9.60 -19.92 -13.14
CA SER A 626 9.38 -18.85 -12.16
C SER A 626 9.42 -19.42 -10.74
N PRO A 627 10.27 -18.92 -9.83
CA PRO A 627 10.45 -19.55 -8.51
C PRO A 627 9.50 -19.11 -7.39
N SER A 628 8.57 -18.17 -7.61
CA SER A 628 7.56 -17.82 -6.60
C SER A 628 6.15 -18.13 -7.06
N ARG A 629 5.87 -19.43 -7.10
CA ARG A 629 4.50 -19.92 -7.15
C ARG A 629 3.98 -19.96 -5.72
N VAL A 630 2.80 -19.39 -5.49
CA VAL A 630 2.09 -19.59 -4.25
C VAL A 630 1.30 -20.89 -4.37
N HIS A 631 1.43 -21.76 -3.37
CA HIS A 631 0.64 -22.97 -3.31
C HIS A 631 -0.78 -22.60 -2.87
N VAL A 632 -1.76 -22.97 -3.69
CA VAL A 632 -3.17 -22.75 -3.38
C VAL A 632 -3.69 -23.98 -2.65
N GLY A 633 -4.14 -23.79 -1.41
CA GLY A 633 -4.75 -24.84 -0.61
C GLY A 633 -6.11 -25.28 -1.17
N PRO A 634 -6.69 -26.37 -0.65
CA PRO A 634 -7.98 -26.90 -1.09
C PRO A 634 -9.15 -25.90 -1.00
N ASP A 635 -9.04 -24.89 -0.14
CA ASP A 635 -10.02 -23.83 0.05
C ASP A 635 -9.87 -22.67 -0.95
N GLY A 636 -8.95 -22.77 -1.92
CA GLY A 636 -8.69 -21.74 -2.92
C GLY A 636 -7.90 -20.54 -2.38
N LYS A 637 -7.35 -20.63 -1.16
CA LYS A 637 -6.53 -19.59 -0.53
C LYS A 637 -5.06 -19.97 -0.58
N TYR A 638 -4.20 -18.99 -0.47
CA TYR A 638 -2.76 -19.16 -0.40
C TYR A 638 -2.16 -18.32 0.72
N ASP A 639 -1.01 -18.76 1.22
CA ASP A 639 -0.31 -18.15 2.35
C ASP A 639 0.92 -17.38 1.85
N ILE A 640 1.03 -16.11 2.26
CA ILE A 640 2.20 -15.26 2.06
C ILE A 640 2.96 -15.18 3.38
N PHE A 641 4.28 -15.41 3.34
CA PHE A 641 5.13 -15.19 4.52
C PHE A 641 5.15 -13.71 4.88
N ALA A 642 4.53 -13.36 6.02
CA ALA A 642 4.25 -11.99 6.43
C ALA A 642 3.97 -11.95 7.94
N PRO A 643 4.99 -12.09 8.81
CA PRO A 643 4.77 -12.20 10.24
C PRO A 643 4.14 -10.93 10.82
N LEU A 644 3.10 -11.08 11.63
CA LEU A 644 2.41 -10.01 12.35
C LEU A 644 2.98 -9.83 13.76
N TYR A 645 3.15 -10.91 14.53
CA TYR A 645 3.78 -10.89 15.86
C TYR A 645 4.49 -12.20 16.17
N GLY A 646 5.30 -12.21 17.22
CA GLY A 646 6.01 -13.39 17.70
C GLY A 646 7.37 -13.07 18.31
N THR A 647 8.14 -14.11 18.63
CA THR A 647 9.49 -13.91 19.18
C THR A 647 10.40 -13.31 18.11
N ASN A 648 11.08 -12.20 18.44
CA ASN A 648 11.97 -11.43 17.55
C ASN A 648 11.29 -10.66 16.39
N THR A 649 9.97 -10.47 16.40
CA THR A 649 9.29 -9.42 15.59
C THR A 649 9.35 -8.06 16.30
N LEU A 650 8.86 -7.00 15.66
CA LEU A 650 8.67 -5.69 16.27
C LEU A 650 7.61 -5.68 17.37
N TYR A 651 6.61 -6.55 17.26
CA TYR A 651 5.52 -6.70 18.22
C TYR A 651 5.55 -8.14 18.73
N ALA A 652 5.82 -8.37 20.02
CA ALA A 652 6.02 -9.72 20.54
C ALA A 652 4.68 -10.47 20.73
N SER A 653 3.61 -9.73 21.00
CA SER A 653 2.26 -10.26 21.21
C SER A 653 1.19 -9.35 20.58
N ILE A 654 -0.06 -9.83 20.57
CA ILE A 654 -1.22 -9.03 20.17
C ILE A 654 -1.39 -7.80 21.09
N SER A 655 -1.03 -7.89 22.38
CA SER A 655 -1.12 -6.73 23.29
C SER A 655 -0.17 -5.60 22.89
N ASP A 656 1.03 -5.93 22.39
CA ASP A 656 1.98 -4.92 21.90
C ASP A 656 1.44 -4.19 20.66
N ILE A 657 0.71 -4.93 19.80
CA ILE A 657 0.01 -4.32 18.66
C ILE A 657 -1.09 -3.37 19.15
N GLY A 658 -1.79 -3.72 20.22
CA GLY A 658 -2.78 -2.86 20.88
C GLY A 658 -2.21 -1.49 21.25
N VAL A 659 -1.02 -1.45 21.84
CA VAL A 659 -0.32 -0.20 22.20
C VAL A 659 0.00 0.65 20.96
N VAL A 660 0.48 0.03 19.88
CA VAL A 660 0.79 0.73 18.62
C VAL A 660 -0.47 1.29 17.96
N MET A 661 -1.58 0.56 18.07
CA MET A 661 -2.86 1.01 17.57
C MET A 661 -3.42 2.18 18.40
N ASP A 662 -3.27 2.18 19.72
CA ASP A 662 -3.67 3.32 20.54
C ASP A 662 -2.84 4.57 20.20
N GLU A 663 -1.52 4.42 19.97
CA GLU A 663 -0.66 5.49 19.46
C GLU A 663 -1.10 5.98 18.08
N TYR A 664 -1.48 5.06 17.19
CA TYR A 664 -2.01 5.38 15.87
C TYR A 664 -3.34 6.17 15.93
N LEU A 665 -4.26 5.77 16.81
CA LEU A 665 -5.52 6.48 17.02
C LEU A 665 -5.30 7.85 17.65
N ALA A 666 -4.36 7.96 18.60
CA ALA A 666 -3.95 9.25 19.15
C ALA A 666 -3.39 10.20 18.07
N ASN A 667 -2.58 9.66 17.15
CA ASN A 667 -2.04 10.42 16.02
C ASN A 667 -3.14 10.87 15.04
N THR A 668 -4.21 10.09 14.86
CA THR A 668 -5.33 10.45 13.97
C THR A 668 -6.40 11.32 14.65
N LYS A 669 -6.28 11.61 15.95
CA LYS A 669 -7.25 12.40 16.72
C LYS A 669 -7.55 13.77 16.10
N ILE A 670 -6.54 14.48 15.60
CA ILE A 670 -6.72 15.81 14.98
C ILE A 670 -7.68 15.73 13.78
N ALA A 671 -7.61 14.67 12.99
CA ALA A 671 -8.51 14.47 11.85
C ALA A 671 -9.95 14.17 12.31
N VAL A 672 -10.11 13.42 13.41
CA VAL A 672 -11.42 13.17 14.04
C VAL A 672 -12.02 14.47 14.58
N ASP A 673 -11.23 15.28 15.29
CA ASP A 673 -11.68 16.55 15.85
C ASP A 673 -12.06 17.55 14.74
N THR A 674 -11.32 17.55 13.63
CA THR A 674 -11.63 18.37 12.43
C THR A 674 -13.01 18.02 11.86
N TYR A 675 -13.36 16.74 11.81
CA TYR A 675 -14.69 16.31 11.37
C TYR A 675 -15.80 16.69 12.35
N LEU A 676 -15.59 16.47 13.65
CA LEU A 676 -16.56 16.85 14.69
C LEU A 676 -16.86 18.35 14.68
N ALA A 677 -15.82 19.18 14.49
CA ALA A 677 -15.97 20.62 14.33
C ALA A 677 -16.76 20.99 13.05
N ALA A 678 -16.51 20.30 11.94
CA ALA A 678 -17.25 20.52 10.69
C ALA A 678 -18.74 20.12 10.81
N LEU A 679 -19.06 19.06 11.56
CA LEU A 679 -20.44 18.69 11.86
C LEU A 679 -21.13 19.71 12.78
N ALA A 680 -20.41 20.24 13.77
CA ALA A 680 -20.93 21.30 14.64
C ALA A 680 -21.30 22.55 13.82
N GLU A 681 -20.46 22.95 12.87
CA GLU A 681 -20.73 24.08 11.97
C GLU A 681 -22.00 23.85 11.13
N VAL A 682 -22.17 22.66 10.55
CA VAL A 682 -23.38 22.32 9.78
C VAL A 682 -24.63 22.34 10.66
N ALA A 683 -24.56 21.82 11.88
CA ALA A 683 -25.69 21.84 12.80
C ALA A 683 -26.07 23.28 13.20
N GLU A 684 -25.10 24.17 13.42
CA GLU A 684 -25.35 25.59 13.65
C GLU A 684 -25.95 26.28 12.41
N GLN A 685 -25.49 25.94 11.21
CA GLN A 685 -26.10 26.44 9.96
C GLN A 685 -27.57 26.04 9.86
N ILE A 686 -27.93 24.79 10.17
CA ILE A 686 -29.31 24.30 10.16
C ILE A 686 -30.17 25.05 11.20
N ARG A 687 -29.65 25.28 12.41
CA ARG A 687 -30.35 26.07 13.44
C ARG A 687 -30.56 27.52 13.00
N ALA A 688 -29.54 28.13 12.36
CA ALA A 688 -29.62 29.51 11.88
C ALA A 688 -30.64 29.69 10.75
N SER A 689 -30.85 28.66 9.91
CA SER A 689 -31.89 28.64 8.86
C SER A 689 -33.32 28.81 9.41
N ALA A 690 -33.54 28.50 10.70
CA ALA A 690 -34.84 28.60 11.37
C ALA A 690 -35.33 30.05 11.59
N ALA A 691 -34.46 31.05 11.49
CA ALA A 691 -34.77 32.45 11.80
C ALA A 691 -35.84 33.10 10.87
N GLY A 692 -36.31 32.40 9.83
CA GLY A 692 -37.34 32.88 8.89
C GLY A 692 -38.57 31.95 8.70
N ALA A 693 -38.66 30.82 9.39
CA ALA A 693 -39.74 29.83 9.19
C ALA A 693 -40.95 30.07 10.11
N ARG A 694 -42.17 29.75 9.63
CA ARG A 694 -43.45 29.96 10.34
C ARG A 694 -43.60 29.23 11.70
N GLY A 695 -42.64 28.39 12.08
CA GLY A 695 -42.60 27.65 13.36
C GLY A 695 -41.60 28.18 14.41
N GLY A 696 -40.85 29.24 14.12
CA GLY A 696 -39.82 29.79 15.01
C GLY A 696 -38.51 28.97 15.07
N PRO A 697 -37.53 29.39 15.89
CA PRO A 697 -36.20 28.78 15.96
C PRO A 697 -36.18 27.29 16.36
N GLU A 698 -37.22 26.82 17.04
CA GLU A 698 -37.28 25.47 17.63
C GLU A 698 -37.68 24.37 16.62
N SER A 699 -38.18 24.72 15.43
CA SER A 699 -38.65 23.71 14.46
C SER A 699 -37.53 22.89 13.80
N TYR A 700 -36.30 23.43 13.75
CA TYR A 700 -35.13 22.78 13.14
C TYR A 700 -34.15 22.18 14.17
N ASP A 701 -34.41 22.39 15.46
CA ASP A 701 -33.59 21.85 16.55
C ASP A 701 -33.50 20.31 16.53
N PRO A 702 -34.59 19.55 16.30
CA PRO A 702 -34.51 18.10 16.20
C PRO A 702 -33.63 17.62 15.03
N ALA A 703 -33.71 18.29 13.87
CA ALA A 703 -32.89 17.95 12.70
C ALA A 703 -31.40 18.24 12.93
N ALA A 704 -31.09 19.37 13.57
CA ALA A 704 -29.72 19.70 13.96
C ALA A 704 -29.16 18.75 15.03
N ALA A 705 -29.99 18.33 16.00
CA ALA A 705 -29.62 17.41 17.07
C ALA A 705 -29.24 16.00 16.56
N VAL A 706 -29.80 15.56 15.43
CA VAL A 706 -29.38 14.30 14.77
C VAL A 706 -27.93 14.38 14.28
N ILE A 707 -27.46 15.55 13.87
CA ILE A 707 -26.10 15.75 13.34
C ILE A 707 -25.10 16.00 14.48
N HIS A 708 -25.40 16.97 15.35
CA HIS A 708 -24.53 17.38 16.46
C HIS A 708 -25.34 17.91 17.66
N PRO A 709 -24.92 17.64 18.91
CA PRO A 709 -25.61 18.15 20.11
C PRO A 709 -25.58 19.68 20.23
N LYS A 710 -26.48 20.22 21.07
CA LYS A 710 -26.72 21.67 21.24
C LYS A 710 -25.68 22.40 22.14
N SER A 711 -24.77 21.67 22.79
CA SER A 711 -23.79 22.24 23.73
C SER A 711 -22.43 22.53 23.09
N PRO A 712 -21.62 23.45 23.66
CA PRO A 712 -20.34 23.85 23.07
C PRO A 712 -19.38 22.66 22.90
N VAL A 713 -18.59 22.73 21.83
CA VAL A 713 -17.65 21.68 21.38
C VAL A 713 -16.66 21.32 22.50
N GLY A 714 -16.72 20.08 22.98
CA GLY A 714 -15.83 19.56 24.01
C GLY A 714 -16.10 18.11 24.39
N THR A 715 -15.08 17.40 24.88
CA THR A 715 -15.16 16.00 25.33
C THR A 715 -16.22 15.79 26.41
N ALA A 716 -16.40 16.76 27.33
CA ALA A 716 -17.41 16.70 28.38
C ALA A 716 -18.86 16.67 27.83
N THR A 717 -19.10 17.29 26.67
CA THR A 717 -20.42 17.38 26.02
C THR A 717 -20.84 16.04 25.43
N TYR A 718 -19.93 15.36 24.73
CA TYR A 718 -20.23 14.03 24.19
C TYR A 718 -20.35 12.98 25.29
N GLU A 719 -19.59 13.10 26.37
CA GLU A 719 -19.70 12.19 27.51
C GLU A 719 -21.03 12.33 28.27
N SER A 720 -21.59 13.54 28.35
CA SER A 720 -22.93 13.73 28.93
C SER A 720 -24.04 13.15 28.05
N ASP A 721 -23.93 13.29 26.72
CA ASP A 721 -24.93 12.73 25.79
C ASP A 721 -24.98 11.20 25.83
N LEU A 722 -23.85 10.55 26.09
CA LEU A 722 -23.77 9.09 26.24
C LEU A 722 -24.52 8.56 27.48
N ALA A 723 -25.08 9.42 28.33
CA ALA A 723 -26.00 9.03 29.39
C ALA A 723 -27.41 8.71 28.87
N ASP A 724 -27.81 9.28 27.72
CA ASP A 724 -29.09 9.01 27.06
C ASP A 724 -28.87 8.35 25.69
N CYS A 725 -29.06 7.03 25.66
CA CYS A 725 -28.81 6.24 24.46
C CYS A 725 -29.96 6.29 23.43
N ALA A 726 -31.09 6.96 23.71
CA ALA A 726 -32.25 6.96 22.83
C ALA A 726 -32.08 7.85 21.60
N GLU A 727 -31.41 9.01 21.74
CA GLU A 727 -31.30 10.04 20.71
C GLU A 727 -29.84 10.48 20.46
N LEU A 728 -28.96 9.52 20.17
CA LEU A 728 -27.55 9.82 19.90
C LEU A 728 -27.33 10.42 18.51
N SER A 729 -26.75 11.63 18.48
CA SER A 729 -26.27 12.30 17.27
C SER A 729 -25.19 11.51 16.53
N ILE A 730 -25.01 11.77 15.24
CA ILE A 730 -23.93 11.20 14.42
C ILE A 730 -22.56 11.55 15.02
N ALA A 731 -22.36 12.80 15.45
CA ALA A 731 -21.14 13.26 16.09
C ALA A 731 -20.81 12.47 17.38
N THR A 732 -21.79 12.26 18.25
CA THR A 732 -21.61 11.52 19.52
C THR A 732 -21.28 10.05 19.27
N ARG A 733 -21.94 9.42 18.28
CA ARG A 733 -21.63 8.04 17.87
C ARG A 733 -20.21 7.91 17.32
N PHE A 734 -19.79 8.86 16.48
CA PHE A 734 -18.46 8.89 15.88
C PHE A 734 -17.37 9.13 16.93
N TYR A 735 -17.59 10.08 17.86
CA TYR A 735 -16.71 10.32 18.99
C TYR A 735 -16.53 9.06 19.85
N GLN A 736 -17.62 8.41 20.25
CA GLN A 736 -17.56 7.19 21.07
C GLN A 736 -16.84 6.04 20.36
N PHE A 737 -16.92 5.96 19.03
CA PHE A 737 -16.24 4.92 18.25
C PHE A 737 -14.73 5.14 18.16
N PHE A 738 -14.26 6.38 17.95
CA PHE A 738 -12.83 6.68 17.76
C PHE A 738 -12.08 7.07 19.04
N GLN A 739 -12.73 7.81 19.94
CA GLN A 739 -12.11 8.38 21.15
C GLN A 739 -12.65 7.76 22.45
N GLY A 740 -13.66 6.88 22.37
CA GLY A 740 -14.20 6.19 23.55
C GLY A 740 -13.23 5.18 24.16
N THR A 741 -13.28 5.02 25.49
CA THR A 741 -12.40 4.11 26.25
C THR A 741 -13.07 2.81 26.69
N SER A 742 -14.40 2.77 26.69
CA SER A 742 -15.20 1.59 27.07
C SER A 742 -16.48 1.51 26.23
N GLN A 743 -17.10 0.34 26.12
CA GLN A 743 -18.39 0.21 25.45
C GLN A 743 -19.47 1.02 26.19
N LYS A 744 -20.17 1.90 25.48
CA LYS A 744 -21.32 2.70 25.96
C LYS A 744 -22.39 2.76 24.88
N CYS A 745 -23.67 2.73 25.27
CA CYS A 745 -24.82 2.73 24.34
C CYS A 745 -24.73 1.70 23.20
N GLY A 746 -24.17 0.52 23.46
CA GLY A 746 -23.98 -0.52 22.45
C GLY A 746 -22.86 -0.26 21.42
N ILE A 747 -22.16 0.88 21.51
CA ILE A 747 -21.06 1.26 20.63
C ILE A 747 -19.74 0.86 21.27
N LYS A 748 -19.06 -0.10 20.66
CA LYS A 748 -17.69 -0.50 21.05
C LYS A 748 -16.67 0.43 20.38
N PRO A 749 -15.68 0.96 21.12
CA PRO A 749 -14.55 1.65 20.54
C PRO A 749 -13.79 0.80 19.50
N LEU A 750 -13.18 1.47 18.53
CA LEU A 750 -12.43 0.84 17.44
C LEU A 750 -11.24 0.03 17.97
N SER A 751 -10.49 0.56 18.93
CA SER A 751 -9.33 -0.13 19.53
C SER A 751 -9.71 -1.50 20.12
N ILE A 752 -10.75 -1.51 20.95
CA ILE A 752 -11.27 -2.73 21.58
C ILE A 752 -11.75 -3.72 20.50
N SER A 753 -12.49 -3.23 19.51
CA SER A 753 -13.06 -4.06 18.44
C SER A 753 -11.99 -4.75 17.59
N VAL A 754 -10.91 -4.03 17.25
CA VAL A 754 -9.78 -4.57 16.48
C VAL A 754 -8.97 -5.58 17.30
N THR A 755 -8.76 -5.31 18.58
CA THR A 755 -8.02 -6.22 19.47
C THR A 755 -8.78 -7.53 19.67
N GLU A 756 -10.10 -7.47 19.89
CA GLU A 756 -10.97 -8.65 19.94
C GLU A 756 -10.90 -9.45 18.61
N TYR A 757 -10.91 -8.76 17.47
CA TYR A 757 -10.79 -9.38 16.14
C TYR A 757 -9.50 -10.20 15.98
N TRP A 758 -8.35 -9.63 16.34
CA TRP A 758 -7.07 -10.35 16.21
C TRP A 758 -6.95 -11.54 17.15
N ILE A 759 -7.51 -11.44 18.37
CA ILE A 759 -7.57 -12.58 19.30
C ILE A 759 -8.43 -13.69 18.70
N GLU A 760 -9.62 -13.36 18.20
CA GLU A 760 -10.54 -14.35 17.66
C GLU A 760 -9.99 -15.03 16.41
N ILE A 761 -9.39 -14.29 15.48
CA ILE A 761 -8.83 -14.89 14.25
C ILE A 761 -7.59 -15.75 14.52
N ASP A 762 -6.77 -15.41 15.52
CA ASP A 762 -5.64 -16.25 15.94
C ASP A 762 -6.11 -17.61 16.47
N THR A 763 -7.24 -17.64 17.20
CA THR A 763 -7.83 -18.91 17.64
C THR A 763 -8.36 -19.76 16.48
N GLN A 764 -8.83 -19.12 15.40
CA GLN A 764 -9.37 -19.83 14.22
C GLN A 764 -8.26 -20.31 13.27
N TYR A 765 -7.15 -19.58 13.17
CA TYR A 765 -6.03 -19.88 12.29
C TYR A 765 -4.70 -19.80 13.06
N PRO A 766 -4.17 -20.92 13.57
CA PRO A 766 -2.96 -20.95 14.42
C PRO A 766 -1.68 -20.37 13.78
N ASN A 767 -1.68 -20.19 12.46
CA ASN A 767 -0.57 -19.61 11.70
C ASN A 767 -0.73 -18.11 11.43
N PHE A 768 -1.78 -17.46 11.96
CA PHE A 768 -2.13 -16.05 11.72
C PHE A 768 -0.97 -15.11 12.04
N GLY A 769 -0.25 -15.37 13.13
CA GLY A 769 0.92 -14.59 13.53
C GLY A 769 2.09 -14.65 12.53
N THR A 770 2.19 -15.69 11.69
CA THR A 770 3.35 -15.91 10.78
C THR A 770 3.02 -15.66 9.31
N PHE A 771 1.83 -16.04 8.86
CA PHE A 771 1.43 -15.98 7.46
C PHE A 771 0.19 -15.08 7.29
N TYR A 772 0.17 -14.35 6.18
CA TYR A 772 -1.03 -13.67 5.71
C TYR A 772 -1.73 -14.55 4.67
N ARG A 773 -2.98 -14.92 4.96
CA ARG A 773 -3.78 -15.81 4.13
C ARG A 773 -4.77 -15.03 3.30
N THR A 774 -4.75 -15.23 1.98
CA THR A 774 -5.60 -14.48 1.05
C THR A 774 -5.95 -15.32 -0.19
N SER A 775 -6.75 -14.76 -1.09
CA SER A 775 -7.15 -15.41 -2.35
C SER A 775 -7.53 -14.36 -3.38
N TYR A 776 -7.31 -14.68 -4.65
CA TYR A 776 -7.83 -13.92 -5.78
C TYR A 776 -8.25 -14.88 -6.90
N GLU A 777 -9.18 -14.45 -7.76
CA GLU A 777 -9.58 -15.21 -8.95
C GLU A 777 -8.61 -14.94 -10.11
N LYS A 778 -8.00 -15.98 -10.69
CA LYS A 778 -7.11 -15.81 -11.84
C LYS A 778 -7.91 -15.29 -13.05
N PRO A 779 -7.53 -14.16 -13.66
CA PRO A 779 -8.21 -13.65 -14.85
C PRO A 779 -8.05 -14.63 -16.02
N THR A 780 -9.09 -14.76 -16.85
CA THR A 780 -9.07 -15.63 -18.03
C THR A 780 -8.25 -15.06 -19.19
N ASP A 781 -8.09 -13.74 -19.22
CA ASP A 781 -7.40 -12.95 -20.24
C ASP A 781 -5.92 -12.68 -19.93
N LEU A 782 -5.47 -12.97 -18.70
CA LEU A 782 -4.08 -12.77 -18.27
C LEU A 782 -3.39 -14.09 -17.93
N SER A 783 -2.41 -14.47 -18.76
CA SER A 783 -1.51 -15.59 -18.48
C SER A 783 -0.58 -15.28 -17.29
N ASN A 784 -0.02 -16.30 -16.65
CA ASN A 784 0.97 -16.07 -15.58
C ASN A 784 2.22 -15.35 -16.15
N SER A 785 2.54 -15.54 -17.44
CA SER A 785 3.60 -14.81 -18.13
C SER A 785 3.31 -13.32 -18.33
N ALA A 786 2.04 -12.91 -18.45
CA ALA A 786 1.64 -11.51 -18.51
C ALA A 786 1.68 -10.84 -17.13
N LEU A 787 1.35 -11.59 -16.07
CA LEU A 787 1.41 -11.14 -14.67
C LEU A 787 2.84 -11.02 -14.12
N MET A 788 3.84 -11.59 -14.80
CA MET A 788 5.24 -11.46 -14.41
C MET A 788 5.78 -10.05 -14.72
N THR A 789 5.79 -9.20 -13.70
CA THR A 789 6.23 -7.79 -13.78
C THR A 789 7.75 -7.61 -13.74
N ALA A 790 8.38 -7.99 -14.85
CA ALA A 790 9.80 -7.93 -15.10
C ALA A 790 10.42 -6.53 -15.17
N TYR A 791 11.70 -6.42 -14.79
CA TYR A 791 12.58 -5.40 -15.38
C TYR A 791 12.59 -5.60 -16.90
N MET A 792 12.25 -4.53 -17.65
CA MET A 792 12.36 -4.47 -19.10
C MET A 792 13.82 -4.10 -19.44
N PRO A 793 14.64 -5.03 -19.97
CA PRO A 793 16.00 -4.73 -20.41
C PRO A 793 15.95 -3.72 -21.55
N GLY A 794 16.79 -2.68 -21.48
CA GLY A 794 16.92 -1.71 -22.57
C GLY A 794 17.80 -2.23 -23.72
N PRO A 795 17.96 -1.42 -24.79
CA PRO A 795 18.78 -1.75 -25.97
C PRO A 795 20.19 -2.24 -25.66
N ARG A 796 20.80 -1.69 -24.60
CA ARG A 796 22.16 -2.02 -24.17
C ARG A 796 22.33 -3.40 -23.51
N THR A 797 21.22 -4.11 -23.28
CA THR A 797 21.21 -5.46 -22.69
C THR A 797 20.81 -6.56 -23.68
N GLY A 798 20.79 -6.26 -24.98
CA GLY A 798 20.46 -7.22 -26.04
C GLY A 798 18.95 -7.38 -26.28
N ALA A 799 18.14 -6.42 -25.84
CA ALA A 799 16.71 -6.36 -26.09
C ALA A 799 16.35 -5.20 -27.02
N THR A 800 15.22 -5.23 -27.70
CA THR A 800 14.68 -4.09 -28.48
C THR A 800 14.12 -3.00 -27.57
N GLU A 801 13.69 -1.86 -28.11
CA GLU A 801 12.99 -0.82 -27.35
C GLU A 801 11.68 -1.33 -26.71
N ASP A 802 11.05 -2.33 -27.33
CA ASP A 802 9.87 -3.04 -26.82
C ASP A 802 10.23 -4.20 -25.88
N GLY A 803 11.51 -4.33 -25.52
CA GLY A 803 12.00 -5.28 -24.54
C GLY A 803 12.03 -6.72 -25.05
N THR A 804 11.92 -6.98 -26.35
CA THR A 804 12.06 -8.32 -26.95
C THR A 804 13.54 -8.68 -27.12
N MET A 805 13.97 -9.88 -26.72
CA MET A 805 15.33 -10.35 -26.99
C MET A 805 15.36 -11.14 -28.29
N VAL A 806 16.13 -10.66 -29.26
CA VAL A 806 16.33 -11.31 -30.54
C VAL A 806 17.64 -12.08 -30.47
N HIS A 807 17.61 -13.40 -30.71
CA HIS A 807 18.82 -14.22 -30.72
C HIS A 807 19.62 -13.90 -32.00
N PRO A 808 20.91 -13.54 -31.91
CA PRO A 808 21.68 -13.07 -33.07
C PRO A 808 21.91 -14.13 -34.17
N PHE A 809 21.65 -15.42 -33.87
CA PHE A 809 21.87 -16.54 -34.79
C PHE A 809 20.71 -17.55 -34.87
N GLY A 810 19.50 -17.20 -34.43
CA GLY A 810 18.38 -18.15 -34.36
C GLY A 810 17.12 -17.68 -35.08
N THR A 811 16.44 -18.59 -35.77
CA THR A 811 15.08 -18.43 -36.35
C THR A 811 13.96 -18.69 -35.32
N SER A 812 14.31 -18.76 -34.03
CA SER A 812 13.33 -18.99 -32.96
C SER A 812 12.45 -17.75 -32.73
N PRO A 813 11.17 -17.93 -32.32
CA PRO A 813 10.24 -16.83 -32.16
C PRO A 813 10.76 -15.79 -31.15
N GLU A 814 10.49 -14.52 -31.47
CA GLU A 814 10.76 -13.36 -30.63
C GLU A 814 10.31 -13.65 -29.20
N ARG A 815 11.26 -13.65 -28.26
CA ARG A 815 10.93 -13.77 -26.84
C ARG A 815 10.80 -12.37 -26.28
N LEU A 816 9.63 -12.02 -25.75
CA LEU A 816 9.49 -10.89 -24.83
C LEU A 816 10.55 -11.05 -23.73
N GLY A 817 11.56 -10.18 -23.74
CA GLY A 817 12.61 -10.09 -22.74
C GLY A 817 12.11 -9.50 -21.43
N LYS A 818 10.87 -9.81 -21.03
CA LYS A 818 10.38 -9.57 -19.68
C LYS A 818 11.23 -10.42 -18.72
N ARG A 819 12.33 -9.87 -18.19
CA ARG A 819 13.08 -10.50 -17.10
C ARG A 819 12.40 -10.25 -15.76
N ASN A 820 11.57 -11.21 -15.34
CA ASN A 820 11.23 -11.39 -13.94
C ASN A 820 11.78 -12.73 -13.48
N PHE A 821 13.08 -12.73 -13.22
CA PHE A 821 13.69 -13.76 -12.40
C PHE A 821 14.43 -13.01 -11.31
N TYR A 822 14.50 -13.57 -10.11
CA TYR A 822 15.30 -13.11 -8.97
C TYR A 822 16.74 -12.83 -9.40
N SER A 823 16.95 -11.68 -10.02
CA SER A 823 18.21 -11.36 -10.64
C SER A 823 18.92 -10.58 -9.58
N THR A 824 19.94 -11.14 -9.00
CA THR A 824 20.96 -10.29 -8.42
C THR A 824 21.80 -9.79 -9.61
N LYS A 825 22.37 -8.60 -9.48
CA LYS A 825 23.44 -8.17 -10.40
C LYS A 825 24.62 -7.76 -9.57
N PHE A 826 25.79 -8.18 -10.01
CA PHE A 826 27.02 -7.63 -9.47
C PHE A 826 27.07 -6.13 -9.75
N ILE A 827 27.48 -5.40 -8.72
CA ILE A 827 27.78 -3.98 -8.80
C ILE A 827 29.23 -3.80 -8.39
N SER A 828 29.93 -2.86 -9.01
CA SER A 828 31.28 -2.53 -8.54
C SER A 828 31.18 -1.95 -7.13
N VAL A 829 32.05 -2.43 -6.23
CA VAL A 829 32.16 -1.95 -4.85
C VAL A 829 32.51 -0.45 -4.81
N GLU A 830 33.22 0.04 -5.83
CA GLU A 830 33.53 1.47 -5.99
C GLU A 830 32.27 2.32 -6.20
N LYS A 831 31.20 1.77 -6.76
CA LYS A 831 29.94 2.50 -7.00
C LYS A 831 29.11 2.74 -5.74
N VAL A 832 29.47 2.10 -4.64
CA VAL A 832 28.86 2.28 -3.31
C VAL A 832 29.81 2.97 -2.31
N TYR A 833 30.99 3.38 -2.80
CA TYR A 833 31.96 4.22 -2.09
C TYR A 833 31.55 5.70 -2.17
N SER A 834 32.09 6.53 -1.27
CA SER A 834 31.80 7.96 -1.00
C SER A 834 30.90 8.68 -2.00
N GLY A 835 29.84 9.32 -1.51
CA GLY A 835 28.84 10.07 -2.29
C GLY A 835 29.31 11.25 -3.15
N GLY A 836 30.55 11.25 -3.64
CA GLY A 836 31.02 12.08 -4.74
C GLY A 836 30.50 11.55 -6.07
N VAL A 837 29.49 12.25 -6.60
CA VAL A 837 29.22 12.59 -8.01
C VAL A 837 29.54 11.52 -9.08
N ALA A 838 28.49 11.10 -9.82
CA ALA A 838 28.47 10.48 -11.16
C ALA A 838 28.19 8.96 -11.32
N SER A 839 28.20 8.11 -10.28
CA SER A 839 27.95 6.66 -10.54
C SER A 839 26.47 6.26 -10.62
N TYR A 840 25.60 6.88 -9.82
CA TYR A 840 24.15 6.60 -9.78
C TYR A 840 23.30 7.88 -9.67
N SER A 841 23.92 9.06 -9.51
CA SER A 841 23.26 10.37 -9.49
C SER A 841 22.54 10.69 -10.81
N ASP A 842 23.08 10.20 -11.92
CA ASP A 842 22.65 10.55 -13.27
C ASP A 842 21.61 9.55 -13.83
N LYS A 843 21.22 8.56 -13.02
CA LYS A 843 20.26 7.53 -13.41
C LYS A 843 19.19 7.44 -12.35
N GLY A 844 18.00 7.98 -12.66
CA GLY A 844 16.82 7.80 -11.84
C GLY A 844 16.68 6.33 -11.42
N VAL A 845 16.62 6.07 -10.12
CA VAL A 845 16.46 4.70 -9.59
C VAL A 845 15.04 4.18 -9.89
N TYR A 846 14.13 5.09 -10.26
CA TYR A 846 12.78 4.85 -10.74
C TYR A 846 12.54 5.64 -12.02
N TYR A 847 12.05 4.94 -13.06
CA TYR A 847 11.63 5.50 -14.34
C TYR A 847 10.14 5.24 -14.48
N GLU A 848 9.35 6.29 -14.57
CA GLU A 848 7.92 6.22 -14.84
C GLU A 848 7.59 7.16 -15.99
N SER A 849 6.86 6.63 -16.97
CA SER A 849 6.60 7.35 -18.21
C SER A 849 5.37 8.21 -18.28
N ALA A 850 5.56 9.28 -19.04
CA ALA A 850 4.60 10.27 -19.42
C ALA A 850 3.94 9.91 -20.78
N GLN A 851 4.47 8.91 -21.50
CA GLN A 851 3.87 8.17 -22.61
C GLN A 851 4.28 6.70 -22.50
N PHE A 852 3.36 5.73 -22.66
CA PHE A 852 3.76 4.33 -22.73
C PHE A 852 4.86 4.15 -23.80
N GLY A 853 6.03 3.62 -23.41
CA GLY A 853 7.16 3.33 -24.31
C GLY A 853 8.39 4.24 -24.22
N THR A 854 8.35 5.38 -23.53
CA THR A 854 9.56 6.22 -23.27
C THR A 854 9.87 6.31 -21.78
N SER A 855 11.01 6.85 -21.33
CA SER A 855 11.43 6.87 -19.90
C SER A 855 11.79 8.27 -19.40
N PRO A 856 10.86 9.00 -18.78
CA PRO A 856 11.09 10.03 -17.79
C PRO A 856 11.26 9.44 -16.38
N THR A 857 11.86 10.26 -15.53
CA THR A 857 12.46 9.92 -14.26
C THR A 857 11.60 10.44 -13.10
N ASP A 858 11.43 9.63 -12.05
CA ASP A 858 11.07 10.13 -10.72
C ASP A 858 12.33 10.86 -10.18
N VAL A 859 12.65 12.02 -10.75
CA VAL A 859 13.74 12.88 -10.29
C VAL A 859 13.20 13.56 -9.05
N THR A 860 13.63 13.12 -7.87
CA THR A 860 13.81 14.11 -6.80
C THR A 860 14.59 15.27 -7.42
N LYS A 861 14.10 16.51 -7.38
CA LYS A 861 14.84 17.66 -7.90
C LYS A 861 16.24 17.67 -7.26
N GLY A 862 17.26 17.19 -7.99
CA GLY A 862 18.62 17.00 -7.51
C GLY A 862 19.10 15.53 -7.48
N PRO A 863 20.41 15.29 -7.69
CA PRO A 863 20.99 13.95 -7.65
C PRO A 863 20.80 13.33 -6.25
N PRO A 864 20.23 12.11 -6.12
CA PRO A 864 20.00 11.51 -4.81
C PRO A 864 21.33 11.26 -4.10
N SER A 865 21.56 11.91 -2.96
CA SER A 865 22.67 11.59 -2.06
C SER A 865 22.30 10.37 -1.22
N PHE A 866 22.88 9.22 -1.51
CA PHE A 866 22.60 8.01 -0.74
C PHE A 866 23.05 8.18 0.71
N LYS A 867 22.18 7.83 1.66
CA LYS A 867 22.49 7.94 3.09
C LYS A 867 23.17 6.68 3.63
N ASN A 868 22.95 5.52 3.01
CA ASN A 868 23.49 4.23 3.47
C ASN A 868 24.82 3.81 2.79
N GLN A 869 25.79 4.71 2.77
CA GLN A 869 27.10 4.49 2.12
C GLN A 869 28.01 3.54 2.92
N ILE A 870 29.01 2.97 2.24
CA ILE A 870 30.13 2.28 2.90
C ILE A 870 31.21 3.31 3.23
N SER A 871 31.69 3.33 4.48
CA SER A 871 32.79 4.21 4.90
C SER A 871 34.09 3.88 4.16
N LYS A 872 34.78 4.92 3.67
CA LYS A 872 36.12 4.82 3.09
C LYS A 872 37.06 4.07 4.01
N GLN A 873 37.14 4.44 5.30
CA GLN A 873 38.04 3.83 6.30
C GLN A 873 37.75 2.34 6.54
N ARG A 874 36.48 1.92 6.43
CA ARG A 874 36.09 0.50 6.53
C ARG A 874 36.51 -0.33 5.32
N ILE A 875 36.65 0.33 4.17
CA ILE A 875 37.27 -0.25 2.98
C ILE A 875 38.78 -0.07 3.03
N GLU A 876 39.33 1.03 3.58
CA GLU A 876 40.71 1.54 3.50
C GLU A 876 41.64 1.24 4.70
N GLU A 877 41.32 0.30 5.57
CA GLU A 877 42.38 -0.56 6.18
C GLU A 877 43.20 -1.34 5.09
N TRP A 878 43.33 -0.80 3.87
CA TRP A 878 43.43 -1.56 2.60
C TRP A 878 44.21 -0.89 1.47
N VAL A 879 44.82 0.29 1.66
CA VAL A 879 45.77 0.85 0.66
C VAL A 879 47.23 0.88 1.15
N ARG A 880 47.51 0.61 2.44
CA ARG A 880 48.89 0.55 2.97
C ARG A 880 49.57 -0.83 2.87
N ILE A 881 49.14 -1.72 1.98
CA ILE A 881 49.86 -2.97 1.67
C ILE A 881 50.01 -3.14 0.15
N ASN A 882 50.32 -2.03 -0.53
CA ASN A 882 50.91 -2.04 -1.88
C ASN A 882 51.96 -0.91 -2.04
N ASN A 883 52.56 -0.48 -0.93
CA ASN A 883 53.87 0.17 -0.93
C ASN A 883 54.82 -0.68 -0.10
#